data_AF-F0ZJL6-F1
#
_entry.id   AF-F0ZJL6-F1
#
_cell.length_a   1.000
_cell.length_b   1.000
_cell.length_c   1.000
_cell.angle_alpha   90.00
_cell.angle_beta   90.00
_cell.angle_gamma   90.00
#
_symmetry.space_group_name_H-M   'P 1'
#
loop_
_entity.id
_entity.type
_entity.pdbx_description
1 polymer ?
#
loop_
_entity_poly.entity_id
_entity_poly.type
_entity_poly.pdbx_seq_one_letter_code
_entity_poly.pdbx_strand_id
1 'polypeptide(L)'
;MVVFGNIETPTQKITLAPSFLDTKITIQQTKNFNIDGLFPFNANENSKIEMVRSNINSVQPLSQFSPLRNVVVRESIISPLLGTYQGDFDSLDFSNNQLNSEVGPSWCSTNLIVTNNQLTGSIPSCFKCYFNDTDNTNLPMMKQRFSGNQFTNFDTNEECTTFAPRPTIDGSTISITGNDIGLNPSNWYIEGVQCKSVITQPGKLYICGDLNNILDGRDFYSIRFRHPGNKTITFPIKQAAPIITSVEFGRPVVIVGQYFSSYNGYVDQVIKLDDANCVVSATEFNKTSCVATQTSSADKIPLEITVNKTLTTKILVSKNSLNNKQCPNGCINVPNGLCDMSTGYCMCQSNGKYQDCNTHVISSIDPSNTNGGEATFYGDFKNEHKGLTITIGDKQCSPITLTTSTVIKCEAPPGKGIQNVIMVQNDLTFVGSKMYKYKEIVASCPNNCTNQNQGTCNTVTGLCECINNYQSYDCSVKPNEGGETGNNGETIIDNETGSTNLTNSQTRFQIYFDLLKEVNVLGDTVKTHVLKDKWVLNNTDIKSNIFTFKQQLNGTNCSIISIIEEIQETNGKEFTFANTTFGLSKGSIKFTISINNYPYQSTLNSLVLDFVSTVDQLKSAECNERDTEIDTTHFNDISTFNYIKISRNNQALTGRFINKLISDGRPTFYSTSVNNDTSTPSSVILSLNLPHCDSCVIDPDFSLIVSPDFKECKSSRKWFIPVVVTVPIVGVACLIVIIAFLYRKSTTVKVIIKAAKLKKINK
;
A
#
# COMPACT_ATOMS: atom_id res chain seq x y z
N MET A 1 20.88 -48.68 -37.78
CA MET A 1 21.55 -49.78 -38.49
C MET A 1 21.90 -50.86 -37.49
N VAL A 2 21.63 -52.13 -37.79
CA VAL A 2 22.05 -53.26 -36.95
C VAL A 2 22.99 -54.15 -37.75
N VAL A 3 24.13 -54.48 -37.19
CA VAL A 3 25.17 -55.32 -37.79
C VAL A 3 25.32 -56.59 -36.95
N PHE A 4 25.21 -57.74 -37.60
CA PHE A 4 25.28 -59.08 -36.98
C PHE A 4 26.35 -59.93 -37.66
N GLY A 5 27.05 -60.77 -36.90
CA GLY A 5 27.83 -61.89 -37.44
C GLY A 5 29.36 -61.83 -37.23
N ASN A 6 30.08 -62.70 -37.93
CA ASN A 6 31.56 -62.74 -37.91
C ASN A 6 32.13 -61.60 -38.78
N ILE A 7 32.35 -60.44 -38.15
CA ILE A 7 33.05 -59.30 -38.77
C ILE A 7 34.56 -59.48 -38.53
N GLU A 8 35.37 -59.16 -39.54
CA GLU A 8 36.83 -59.14 -39.40
C GLU A 8 37.27 -58.18 -38.28
N THR A 9 38.30 -58.59 -37.52
CA THR A 9 38.88 -57.77 -36.47
C THR A 9 39.46 -56.48 -37.07
N PRO A 10 39.03 -55.30 -36.62
CA PRO A 10 39.61 -54.04 -37.09
C PRO A 10 41.06 -53.90 -36.60
N THR A 11 41.96 -53.51 -37.50
CA THR A 11 43.37 -53.21 -37.16
C THR A 11 43.60 -51.74 -36.80
N GLN A 12 42.61 -50.87 -37.06
CA GLN A 12 42.61 -49.44 -36.75
C GLN A 12 41.18 -48.95 -36.48
N LYS A 13 41.05 -47.80 -35.82
CA LYS A 13 39.72 -47.20 -35.54
C LYS A 13 38.96 -46.93 -36.84
N ILE A 14 37.69 -47.30 -36.86
CA ILE A 14 36.79 -47.10 -38.00
C ILE A 14 36.13 -45.73 -37.86
N THR A 15 36.43 -44.83 -38.80
CA THR A 15 35.74 -43.54 -38.92
C THR A 15 34.45 -43.73 -39.71
N LEU A 16 33.31 -43.37 -39.12
CA LEU A 16 32.02 -43.45 -39.80
C LEU A 16 31.95 -42.40 -40.93
N ALA A 17 31.43 -42.81 -42.10
CA ALA A 17 31.24 -41.89 -43.21
C ALA A 17 30.17 -40.82 -42.88
N PRO A 18 30.20 -39.63 -43.53
CA PRO A 18 29.26 -38.55 -43.26
C PRO A 18 27.77 -38.94 -43.36
N SER A 19 27.44 -39.93 -44.19
CA SER A 19 26.08 -40.46 -44.35
C SER A 19 25.56 -41.25 -43.13
N PHE A 20 26.43 -41.56 -42.16
CA PHE A 20 26.09 -42.25 -40.91
C PHE A 20 26.22 -41.34 -39.69
N LEU A 21 26.40 -40.03 -39.89
CA LEU A 21 26.32 -39.05 -38.82
C LEU A 21 24.92 -39.08 -38.19
N ASP A 22 24.86 -38.92 -36.87
CA ASP A 22 23.63 -38.89 -36.07
C ASP A 22 22.81 -40.20 -36.15
N THR A 23 23.44 -41.33 -36.53
CA THR A 23 22.76 -42.62 -36.63
C THR A 23 22.94 -43.48 -35.38
N LYS A 24 21.92 -44.31 -35.10
CA LYS A 24 22.02 -45.42 -34.16
C LYS A 24 22.62 -46.64 -34.86
N ILE A 25 23.79 -47.09 -34.42
CA ILE A 25 24.46 -48.31 -34.91
C ILE A 25 24.53 -49.32 -33.78
N THR A 26 23.96 -50.49 -34.00
CA THR A 26 24.01 -51.60 -33.03
C THR A 26 24.80 -52.74 -33.64
N ILE A 27 25.83 -53.22 -32.94
CA ILE A 27 26.71 -54.30 -33.37
C ILE A 27 26.58 -55.43 -32.37
N GLN A 28 26.19 -56.61 -32.85
CA GLN A 28 25.85 -57.74 -31.98
C GLN A 28 26.56 -59.02 -32.41
N GLN A 29 26.95 -59.81 -31.40
CA GLN A 29 27.54 -61.15 -31.55
C GLN A 29 28.92 -61.17 -32.26
N THR A 30 29.69 -60.11 -32.07
CA THR A 30 30.97 -59.89 -32.78
C THR A 30 32.15 -59.99 -31.82
N LYS A 31 32.45 -61.19 -31.31
CA LYS A 31 33.49 -61.41 -30.28
C LYS A 31 34.87 -60.83 -30.63
N ASN A 32 35.20 -60.75 -31.91
CA ASN A 32 36.52 -60.27 -32.37
C ASN A 32 36.50 -58.82 -32.85
N PHE A 33 35.37 -58.13 -32.76
CA PHE A 33 35.23 -56.78 -33.30
C PHE A 33 35.58 -55.72 -32.24
N ASN A 34 36.87 -55.66 -31.92
CA ASN A 34 37.51 -54.71 -31.02
C ASN A 34 38.98 -54.52 -31.45
N ILE A 35 39.66 -53.49 -30.92
CA ILE A 35 41.09 -53.27 -31.15
C ILE A 35 41.81 -53.51 -29.83
N ASP A 36 42.48 -54.65 -29.67
CA ASP A 36 43.13 -55.05 -28.42
C ASP A 36 42.21 -54.98 -27.18
N GLY A 37 40.93 -55.34 -27.35
CA GLY A 37 39.91 -55.26 -26.29
C GLY A 37 39.29 -53.87 -26.10
N LEU A 38 39.65 -52.88 -26.93
CA LEU A 38 39.15 -51.50 -26.87
C LEU A 38 38.09 -51.19 -27.94
N PHE A 39 37.37 -50.09 -27.71
CA PHE A 39 36.31 -49.61 -28.59
C PHE A 39 36.82 -49.21 -30.00
N PRO A 40 36.27 -49.79 -31.08
CA PRO A 40 36.89 -49.71 -32.42
C PRO A 40 36.43 -48.53 -33.29
N PHE A 41 35.60 -47.59 -32.79
CA PHE A 41 35.05 -46.50 -33.62
C PHE A 41 35.65 -45.12 -33.34
N ASN A 42 35.59 -44.29 -34.39
CA ASN A 42 35.62 -42.84 -34.31
C ASN A 42 34.33 -42.30 -34.97
N ALA A 43 33.49 -41.63 -34.19
CA ALA A 43 32.14 -41.23 -34.59
C ALA A 43 31.82 -39.82 -34.10
N ASN A 44 30.77 -39.20 -34.63
CA ASN A 44 30.34 -37.87 -34.19
C ASN A 44 29.62 -37.94 -32.84
N GLU A 45 29.68 -36.86 -32.07
CA GLU A 45 29.07 -36.71 -30.74
C GLU A 45 27.60 -37.14 -30.63
N ASN A 46 26.81 -36.91 -31.68
CA ASN A 46 25.38 -37.23 -31.72
C ASN A 46 25.08 -38.68 -32.13
N SER A 47 26.09 -39.45 -32.57
CA SER A 47 25.91 -40.84 -32.94
C SER A 47 25.68 -41.71 -31.70
N LYS A 48 24.87 -42.77 -31.83
CA LYS A 48 24.69 -43.76 -30.76
C LYS A 48 25.22 -45.10 -31.21
N ILE A 49 26.30 -45.56 -30.57
CA ILE A 49 26.90 -46.86 -30.88
C ILE A 49 26.64 -47.84 -29.74
N GLU A 50 26.04 -48.97 -30.07
CA GLU A 50 25.74 -50.06 -29.16
C GLU A 50 26.57 -51.29 -29.53
N MET A 51 27.44 -51.73 -28.63
CA MET A 51 28.27 -52.93 -28.75
C MET A 51 27.71 -54.02 -27.83
N VAL A 52 27.32 -55.16 -28.37
CA VAL A 52 26.72 -56.26 -27.61
C VAL A 52 27.46 -57.56 -27.90
N ARG A 53 28.01 -58.20 -26.86
CA ARG A 53 28.83 -59.42 -26.98
C ARG A 53 30.05 -59.23 -27.89
N SER A 54 30.81 -58.16 -27.67
CA SER A 54 31.95 -57.76 -28.52
C SER A 54 33.34 -57.92 -27.88
N ASN A 55 33.44 -58.55 -26.71
CA ASN A 55 34.68 -58.74 -25.93
C ASN A 55 35.47 -57.45 -25.64
N ILE A 56 34.80 -56.30 -25.54
CA ILE A 56 35.42 -55.08 -25.01
C ILE A 56 35.68 -55.30 -23.53
N ASN A 57 36.95 -55.26 -23.10
CA ASN A 57 37.35 -55.68 -21.76
C ASN A 57 37.60 -54.51 -20.78
N SER A 58 37.71 -53.27 -21.26
CA SER A 58 37.99 -52.09 -20.43
C SER A 58 37.03 -50.92 -20.65
N VAL A 59 36.60 -50.26 -19.57
CA VAL A 59 35.91 -48.95 -19.61
C VAL A 59 36.90 -47.80 -19.76
N GLN A 60 38.08 -47.93 -19.17
CA GLN A 60 39.04 -46.83 -19.06
C GLN A 60 40.15 -46.93 -20.10
N PRO A 61 40.69 -45.79 -20.57
CA PRO A 61 40.22 -44.43 -20.30
C PRO A 61 38.90 -44.14 -21.04
N LEU A 62 37.98 -43.38 -20.44
CA LEU A 62 36.71 -43.01 -21.09
C LEU A 62 36.89 -42.25 -22.42
N SER A 63 38.04 -41.61 -22.61
CA SER A 63 38.42 -40.97 -23.87
C SER A 63 38.42 -41.93 -25.06
N GLN A 64 38.47 -43.26 -24.84
CA GLN A 64 38.36 -44.24 -25.92
C GLN A 64 37.04 -44.13 -26.69
N PHE A 65 35.98 -43.66 -26.03
CA PHE A 65 34.64 -43.47 -26.62
C PHE A 65 34.40 -42.05 -27.16
N SER A 66 35.32 -41.11 -26.89
CA SER A 66 35.20 -39.73 -27.38
C SER A 66 35.19 -39.68 -28.92
N PRO A 67 34.40 -38.78 -29.55
CA PRO A 67 33.57 -37.72 -28.96
C PRO A 67 32.11 -38.11 -28.68
N LEU A 68 31.74 -39.39 -28.66
CA LEU A 68 30.35 -39.83 -28.46
C LEU A 68 29.74 -39.30 -27.16
N ARG A 69 28.48 -38.85 -27.22
CA ARG A 69 27.68 -38.51 -26.03
C ARG A 69 26.94 -39.71 -25.42
N ASN A 70 26.62 -40.72 -26.24
CA ASN A 70 25.80 -41.86 -25.85
C ASN A 70 26.48 -43.19 -26.22
N VAL A 71 26.87 -43.98 -25.22
CA VAL A 71 27.62 -45.23 -25.41
C VAL A 71 26.90 -46.38 -24.72
N VAL A 72 26.76 -47.50 -25.43
CA VAL A 72 26.22 -48.74 -24.88
C VAL A 72 27.20 -49.87 -25.15
N VAL A 73 27.71 -50.51 -24.10
CA VAL A 73 28.54 -51.72 -24.20
C VAL A 73 28.03 -52.77 -23.23
N ARG A 74 27.34 -53.78 -23.75
CA ARG A 74 26.68 -54.82 -22.94
C ARG A 74 27.23 -56.20 -23.23
N GLU A 75 27.18 -57.09 -22.25
CA GLU A 75 27.54 -58.51 -22.41
C GLU A 75 28.94 -58.73 -23.01
N SER A 76 29.89 -57.82 -22.78
CA SER A 76 31.17 -57.75 -23.49
C SER A 76 32.39 -58.09 -22.62
N ILE A 77 32.19 -58.60 -21.40
CA ILE A 77 33.27 -59.06 -20.50
C ILE A 77 34.11 -57.89 -19.93
N ILE A 78 33.52 -56.69 -19.83
CA ILE A 78 34.19 -55.55 -19.17
C ILE A 78 34.51 -55.92 -17.71
N SER A 79 35.79 -55.87 -17.29
CA SER A 79 36.26 -56.09 -15.90
C SER A 79 37.66 -55.50 -15.69
N PRO A 80 38.10 -55.15 -14.46
CA PRO A 80 37.33 -55.07 -13.21
C PRO A 80 36.80 -53.67 -12.86
N LEU A 81 37.49 -52.61 -13.29
CA LEU A 81 37.36 -51.27 -12.72
C LEU A 81 36.48 -50.32 -13.56
N LEU A 82 35.44 -49.74 -12.95
CA LEU A 82 34.65 -48.66 -13.55
C LEU A 82 35.45 -47.34 -13.61
N GLY A 83 36.19 -47.04 -12.54
CA GLY A 83 37.09 -45.87 -12.44
C GLY A 83 36.37 -44.55 -12.15
N THR A 84 37.13 -43.45 -12.23
CA THR A 84 36.60 -42.09 -12.05
C THR A 84 35.97 -41.60 -13.35
N TYR A 85 34.80 -40.97 -13.27
CA TYR A 85 34.19 -40.34 -14.42
C TYR A 85 34.97 -39.08 -14.83
N GLN A 86 35.39 -39.04 -16.09
CA GLN A 86 35.99 -37.90 -16.78
C GLN A 86 35.47 -37.86 -18.21
N GLY A 87 34.69 -36.83 -18.53
CA GLY A 87 34.09 -36.67 -19.86
C GLY A 87 32.79 -35.88 -19.81
N ASP A 88 32.13 -35.85 -20.95
CA ASP A 88 30.90 -35.07 -21.18
C ASP A 88 29.86 -35.96 -21.89
N PHE A 89 29.55 -37.11 -21.28
CA PHE A 89 28.61 -38.11 -21.81
C PHE A 89 27.19 -37.86 -21.27
N ASP A 90 26.19 -37.90 -22.15
CA ASP A 90 24.78 -37.85 -21.76
C ASP A 90 24.36 -39.15 -21.07
N SER A 91 24.79 -40.30 -21.62
CA SER A 91 24.49 -41.63 -21.09
C SER A 91 25.56 -42.68 -21.41
N LEU A 92 25.83 -43.51 -20.41
CA LEU A 92 26.77 -44.63 -20.47
C LEU A 92 26.09 -45.89 -19.93
N ASP A 93 25.97 -46.90 -20.78
CA ASP A 93 25.37 -48.19 -20.43
C ASP A 93 26.39 -49.32 -20.51
N PHE A 94 26.74 -49.84 -19.34
CA PHE A 94 27.67 -50.96 -19.14
C PHE A 94 26.95 -52.16 -18.49
N SER A 95 25.66 -52.35 -18.77
CA SER A 95 24.88 -53.43 -18.18
C SER A 95 25.33 -54.82 -18.65
N ASN A 96 25.14 -55.83 -17.79
CA ASN A 96 25.44 -57.23 -18.04
C ASN A 96 26.93 -57.48 -18.35
N ASN A 97 27.84 -56.89 -17.58
CA ASN A 97 29.28 -57.14 -17.68
C ASN A 97 29.82 -57.74 -16.37
N GLN A 98 31.11 -57.55 -16.08
CA GLN A 98 31.83 -58.11 -14.93
C GLN A 98 32.53 -57.00 -14.12
N LEU A 99 31.98 -55.79 -14.12
CA LEU A 99 32.49 -54.68 -13.31
C LEU A 99 32.35 -55.01 -11.82
N ASN A 100 33.41 -54.84 -11.03
CA ASN A 100 33.43 -55.24 -9.61
C ASN A 100 34.00 -54.18 -8.65
N SER A 101 33.98 -52.91 -9.06
CA SER A 101 34.42 -51.77 -8.24
C SER A 101 33.25 -51.03 -7.57
N GLU A 102 33.56 -49.96 -6.84
CA GLU A 102 32.56 -49.01 -6.33
C GLU A 102 32.16 -47.97 -7.41
N VAL A 103 31.02 -47.30 -7.19
CA VAL A 103 30.55 -46.17 -8.01
C VAL A 103 30.74 -44.87 -7.23
N GLY A 104 31.72 -44.05 -7.62
CA GLY A 104 32.01 -42.79 -6.93
C GLY A 104 31.11 -41.61 -7.37
N PRO A 105 31.04 -40.51 -6.58
CA PRO A 105 30.23 -39.32 -6.90
C PRO A 105 30.60 -38.58 -8.20
N SER A 106 31.79 -38.85 -8.77
CA SER A 106 32.16 -38.28 -10.07
C SER A 106 31.17 -38.66 -11.19
N TRP A 107 30.48 -39.80 -11.04
CA TRP A 107 29.48 -40.28 -12.00
C TRP A 107 28.15 -39.52 -11.96
N CYS A 108 27.94 -38.61 -11.01
CA CYS A 108 26.70 -37.86 -10.84
C CYS A 108 26.37 -36.89 -11.99
N SER A 109 27.26 -36.72 -12.97
CA SER A 109 27.05 -35.87 -14.14
C SER A 109 26.80 -36.63 -15.46
N THR A 110 26.33 -37.87 -15.39
CA THR A 110 25.94 -38.66 -16.58
C THR A 110 24.84 -39.67 -16.24
N ASN A 111 24.05 -40.10 -17.22
CA ASN A 111 23.10 -41.19 -17.05
C ASN A 111 23.81 -42.55 -17.10
N LEU A 112 24.25 -43.04 -15.94
CA LEU A 112 24.91 -44.34 -15.78
C LEU A 112 23.89 -45.49 -15.69
N ILE A 113 24.13 -46.57 -16.45
CA ILE A 113 23.40 -47.83 -16.39
C ILE A 113 24.41 -48.97 -16.22
N VAL A 114 24.34 -49.67 -15.09
CA VAL A 114 25.30 -50.73 -14.71
C VAL A 114 24.59 -51.99 -14.18
N THR A 115 23.35 -52.20 -14.61
CA THR A 115 22.54 -53.36 -14.24
C THR A 115 23.28 -54.68 -14.45
N ASN A 116 23.12 -55.65 -13.55
CA ASN A 116 23.71 -56.99 -13.60
C ASN A 116 25.23 -56.99 -13.79
N ASN A 117 25.95 -56.46 -12.80
CA ASN A 117 27.41 -56.52 -12.70
C ASN A 117 27.78 -57.11 -11.31
N GLN A 118 28.98 -56.85 -10.81
CA GLN A 118 29.46 -57.28 -9.49
C GLN A 118 29.88 -56.06 -8.64
N LEU A 119 29.31 -54.88 -8.91
CA LEU A 119 29.67 -53.64 -8.22
C LEU A 119 29.28 -53.71 -6.74
N THR A 120 30.09 -53.09 -5.89
CA THR A 120 29.96 -53.08 -4.43
C THR A 120 29.94 -51.64 -3.88
N GLY A 121 29.90 -51.48 -2.56
CA GLY A 121 29.88 -50.17 -1.90
C GLY A 121 28.48 -49.55 -1.86
N SER A 122 28.42 -48.22 -1.67
CA SER A 122 27.18 -47.45 -1.69
C SER A 122 26.95 -46.77 -3.03
N ILE A 123 25.68 -46.68 -3.43
CA ILE A 123 25.23 -45.92 -4.59
C ILE A 123 25.25 -44.42 -4.22
N PRO A 124 25.86 -43.54 -5.02
CA PRO A 124 25.87 -42.10 -4.77
C PRO A 124 24.46 -41.52 -4.59
N SER A 125 24.34 -40.53 -3.70
CA SER A 125 23.07 -39.87 -3.36
C SER A 125 22.36 -39.26 -4.58
N CYS A 126 23.10 -38.71 -5.53
CA CYS A 126 22.59 -38.15 -6.79
C CYS A 126 21.77 -39.14 -7.63
N PHE A 127 21.99 -40.45 -7.47
CA PHE A 127 21.16 -41.49 -8.07
C PHE A 127 20.13 -42.02 -7.07
N LYS A 128 20.57 -42.30 -5.84
CA LYS A 128 19.74 -42.93 -4.80
C LYS A 128 18.50 -42.09 -4.46
N CYS A 129 18.65 -40.77 -4.37
CA CYS A 129 17.54 -39.84 -4.12
C CYS A 129 16.42 -39.93 -5.18
N TYR A 130 16.71 -40.46 -6.37
CA TYR A 130 15.80 -40.52 -7.51
C TYR A 130 15.30 -41.94 -7.79
N PHE A 131 15.48 -42.91 -6.89
CA PHE A 131 15.00 -44.29 -7.10
C PHE A 131 13.49 -44.40 -7.35
N ASN A 132 12.72 -43.47 -6.78
CA ASN A 132 11.27 -43.37 -6.96
C ASN A 132 10.89 -42.50 -8.18
N ASP A 133 11.85 -42.00 -8.95
CA ASP A 133 11.58 -41.29 -10.19
C ASP A 133 11.10 -42.30 -11.24
N THR A 134 9.82 -42.19 -11.59
CA THR A 134 9.14 -43.04 -12.58
C THR A 134 8.98 -42.36 -13.92
N ASP A 135 9.53 -41.14 -14.09
CA ASP A 135 9.30 -40.39 -15.31
C ASP A 135 10.03 -41.02 -16.50
N ASN A 136 9.22 -41.39 -17.49
CA ASN A 136 9.56 -42.22 -18.64
C ASN A 136 10.43 -41.43 -19.64
N THR A 137 11.70 -41.27 -19.29
CA THR A 137 12.75 -40.99 -20.26
C THR A 137 13.02 -42.28 -21.06
N ASN A 138 13.68 -42.19 -22.23
CA ASN A 138 14.09 -43.36 -23.04
C ASN A 138 15.14 -44.28 -22.35
N LEU A 139 15.20 -44.24 -21.01
CA LEU A 139 16.14 -44.92 -20.14
C LEU A 139 15.35 -45.72 -19.08
N PRO A 140 15.90 -46.83 -18.55
CA PRO A 140 15.30 -47.53 -17.42
C PRO A 140 15.08 -46.62 -16.21
N MET A 141 14.12 -46.98 -15.36
CA MET A 141 13.89 -46.30 -14.08
C MET A 141 15.19 -46.25 -13.27
N MET A 142 15.41 -45.17 -12.51
CA MET A 142 16.69 -44.95 -11.81
C MET A 142 17.12 -46.16 -10.96
N LYS A 143 16.21 -46.75 -10.17
CA LYS A 143 16.50 -47.95 -9.38
C LYS A 143 16.95 -49.14 -10.25
N GLN A 144 16.33 -49.35 -11.41
CA GLN A 144 16.65 -50.47 -12.29
C GLN A 144 18.06 -50.38 -12.87
N ARG A 145 18.57 -49.17 -13.08
CA ARG A 145 19.92 -48.90 -13.63
C ARG A 145 21.06 -49.50 -12.79
N PHE A 146 20.81 -49.76 -11.51
CA PHE A 146 21.78 -50.30 -10.56
C PHE A 146 21.45 -51.73 -10.08
N SER A 147 20.33 -52.31 -10.52
CA SER A 147 19.88 -53.63 -10.08
C SER A 147 20.85 -54.76 -10.45
N GLY A 148 20.82 -55.88 -9.72
CA GLY A 148 21.69 -57.04 -9.98
C GLY A 148 23.16 -56.83 -9.61
N ASN A 149 23.45 -55.91 -8.69
CA ASN A 149 24.76 -55.65 -8.09
C ASN A 149 24.71 -55.88 -6.56
N GLN A 150 25.85 -55.73 -5.87
CA GLN A 150 26.00 -55.96 -4.43
C GLN A 150 26.12 -54.64 -3.63
N PHE A 151 25.29 -53.65 -3.95
CA PHE A 151 25.30 -52.36 -3.27
C PHE A 151 24.66 -52.43 -1.88
N THR A 152 25.27 -51.78 -0.90
CA THR A 152 24.82 -51.80 0.52
C THR A 152 23.54 -51.01 0.76
N ASN A 153 23.25 -49.99 -0.06
CA ASN A 153 22.10 -49.10 0.08
C ASN A 153 21.06 -49.27 -1.05
N PHE A 154 21.05 -50.38 -1.79
CA PHE A 154 20.11 -50.58 -2.91
C PHE A 154 18.64 -50.66 -2.45
N ASP A 155 18.36 -51.49 -1.45
CA ASP A 155 17.00 -51.75 -0.95
C ASP A 155 16.63 -50.96 0.31
N THR A 156 17.45 -50.00 0.72
CA THR A 156 17.09 -49.10 1.84
C THR A 156 16.05 -48.07 1.39
N ASN A 157 15.09 -47.76 2.26
CA ASN A 157 14.07 -46.72 2.03
C ASN A 157 14.42 -45.42 2.77
N GLU A 158 15.64 -44.94 2.56
CA GLU A 158 16.13 -43.70 3.18
C GLU A 158 15.59 -42.47 2.45
N GLU A 159 15.17 -41.45 3.21
CA GLU A 159 14.81 -40.16 2.65
C GLU A 159 16.04 -39.42 2.11
N CYS A 160 15.86 -38.64 1.04
CA CYS A 160 16.93 -37.83 0.48
C CYS A 160 17.19 -36.59 1.35
N THR A 161 18.30 -36.61 2.10
CA THR A 161 18.74 -35.53 2.99
C THR A 161 19.77 -34.59 2.36
N THR A 162 20.39 -35.01 1.26
CA THR A 162 21.49 -34.30 0.57
C THR A 162 21.01 -33.37 -0.55
N PHE A 163 19.72 -33.43 -0.92
CA PHE A 163 19.10 -32.56 -1.91
C PHE A 163 19.13 -31.10 -1.47
N ALA A 164 19.93 -30.28 -2.16
CA ALA A 164 20.16 -28.88 -1.81
C ALA A 164 20.35 -28.03 -3.08
N PRO A 165 19.25 -27.66 -3.77
CA PRO A 165 19.30 -26.83 -4.97
C PRO A 165 19.64 -25.37 -4.64
N ARG A 166 20.48 -24.76 -5.48
CA ARG A 166 20.96 -23.38 -5.39
C ARG A 166 20.62 -22.64 -6.70
N PRO A 167 19.38 -22.15 -6.83
CA PRO A 167 19.00 -21.36 -7.99
C PRO A 167 19.54 -19.93 -7.88
N THR A 168 19.98 -19.39 -9.00
CA THR A 168 20.38 -17.98 -9.16
C THR A 168 19.65 -17.37 -10.36
N ILE A 169 19.29 -16.09 -10.25
CA ILE A 169 18.56 -15.36 -11.30
C ILE A 169 19.54 -14.45 -12.04
N ASP A 170 19.44 -14.45 -13.37
CA ASP A 170 20.06 -13.45 -14.24
C ASP A 170 19.03 -13.02 -15.30
N GLY A 171 18.54 -11.79 -15.18
CA GLY A 171 17.42 -11.28 -15.98
C GLY A 171 16.16 -12.16 -15.86
N SER A 172 15.72 -12.75 -16.98
CA SER A 172 14.57 -13.67 -17.05
C SER A 172 14.96 -15.14 -17.07
N THR A 173 16.19 -15.47 -16.72
CA THR A 173 16.70 -16.85 -16.67
C THR A 173 17.02 -17.27 -15.24
N ILE A 174 16.76 -18.54 -14.93
CA ILE A 174 17.12 -19.15 -13.65
C ILE A 174 18.14 -20.25 -13.91
N SER A 175 19.33 -20.09 -13.36
CA SER A 175 20.38 -21.11 -13.34
C SER A 175 20.25 -21.93 -12.06
N ILE A 176 20.08 -23.24 -12.19
CA ILE A 176 19.92 -24.16 -11.06
C ILE A 176 21.19 -25.00 -10.92
N THR A 177 21.87 -24.81 -9.79
CA THR A 177 23.03 -25.60 -9.36
C THR A 177 22.73 -26.26 -8.00
N GLY A 178 23.71 -26.92 -7.39
CA GLY A 178 23.59 -27.44 -6.02
C GLY A 178 23.85 -28.94 -5.93
N ASN A 179 23.50 -29.53 -4.78
CA ASN A 179 23.72 -30.95 -4.54
C ASN A 179 22.47 -31.76 -4.89
N ASP A 180 22.70 -32.89 -5.54
CA ASP A 180 21.70 -33.89 -5.92
C ASP A 180 20.48 -33.32 -6.64
N ILE A 181 20.67 -32.28 -7.46
CA ILE A 181 19.59 -31.62 -8.21
C ILE A 181 18.93 -32.53 -9.25
N GLY A 182 19.53 -33.69 -9.53
CA GLY A 182 18.96 -34.73 -10.39
C GLY A 182 19.38 -34.59 -11.84
N LEU A 183 19.03 -35.61 -12.64
CA LEU A 183 19.40 -35.70 -14.06
C LEU A 183 18.29 -35.28 -15.02
N ASN A 184 17.05 -35.13 -14.52
CA ASN A 184 15.86 -34.82 -15.32
C ASN A 184 15.21 -33.49 -14.86
N PRO A 185 15.58 -32.36 -15.47
CA PRO A 185 15.05 -31.03 -15.13
C PRO A 185 13.58 -30.83 -15.52
N SER A 186 13.02 -31.71 -16.38
CA SER A 186 11.60 -31.68 -16.77
C SER A 186 10.64 -31.83 -15.58
N ASN A 187 11.16 -32.27 -14.43
CA ASN A 187 10.42 -32.52 -13.20
C ASN A 187 10.33 -31.29 -12.29
N TRP A 188 10.82 -30.13 -12.75
CA TRP A 188 10.84 -28.89 -11.98
C TRP A 188 9.80 -27.91 -12.51
N TYR A 189 9.07 -27.28 -11.61
CA TYR A 189 8.04 -26.31 -11.94
C TYR A 189 8.31 -25.01 -11.18
N ILE A 190 8.59 -23.93 -11.91
CA ILE A 190 8.84 -22.60 -11.37
C ILE A 190 7.53 -21.84 -11.42
N GLU A 191 6.97 -21.49 -10.25
CA GLU A 191 5.63 -20.85 -10.16
C GLU A 191 4.55 -21.60 -10.96
N GLY A 192 4.63 -22.94 -10.95
CA GLY A 192 3.72 -23.82 -11.69
C GLY A 192 4.04 -24.01 -13.17
N VAL A 193 4.98 -23.25 -13.74
CA VAL A 193 5.44 -23.42 -15.13
C VAL A 193 6.56 -24.44 -15.19
N GLN A 194 6.39 -25.48 -16.02
CA GLN A 194 7.41 -26.51 -16.20
C GLN A 194 8.69 -25.90 -16.76
N CYS A 195 9.83 -26.15 -16.11
CA CYS A 195 11.12 -25.70 -16.60
C CYS A 195 11.44 -26.37 -17.94
N LYS A 196 11.50 -25.55 -18.99
CA LYS A 196 12.10 -25.93 -20.28
C LYS A 196 13.59 -25.64 -20.21
N SER A 197 14.34 -26.52 -19.57
CA SER A 197 15.77 -26.30 -19.36
C SER A 197 16.57 -26.52 -20.64
N VAL A 198 17.59 -25.71 -20.86
CA VAL A 198 18.75 -26.10 -21.69
C VAL A 198 19.72 -26.84 -20.77
N ILE A 199 20.01 -28.09 -21.09
CA ILE A 199 20.99 -28.89 -20.35
C ILE A 199 22.38 -28.40 -20.73
N THR A 200 23.04 -27.71 -19.81
CA THR A 200 24.45 -27.30 -20.00
C THR A 200 25.41 -28.32 -19.42
N GLN A 201 25.12 -28.89 -18.25
CA GLN A 201 25.90 -29.97 -17.63
C GLN A 201 24.96 -30.87 -16.80
N PRO A 202 24.69 -32.12 -17.22
CA PRO A 202 23.79 -33.02 -16.49
C PRO A 202 24.18 -33.15 -15.02
N GLY A 203 23.21 -33.11 -14.12
CA GLY A 203 23.40 -33.25 -12.67
C GLY A 203 24.14 -32.09 -11.98
N LYS A 204 24.60 -31.07 -12.71
CA LYS A 204 25.42 -29.98 -12.17
C LYS A 204 24.85 -28.59 -12.43
N LEU A 205 24.45 -28.30 -13.66
CA LEU A 205 23.96 -26.98 -14.07
C LEU A 205 22.88 -27.12 -15.14
N TYR A 206 21.74 -26.52 -14.86
CA TYR A 206 20.61 -26.42 -15.76
C TYR A 206 20.15 -24.97 -15.83
N ILE A 207 19.81 -24.51 -17.03
CA ILE A 207 19.32 -23.15 -17.26
C ILE A 207 17.86 -23.24 -17.68
N CYS A 208 16.95 -22.75 -16.82
CA CYS A 208 15.54 -22.58 -17.13
C CYS A 208 15.33 -21.19 -17.75
N GLY A 209 15.07 -21.13 -19.05
CA GLY A 209 14.82 -19.88 -19.79
C GLY A 209 13.34 -19.61 -20.05
N ASP A 210 13.07 -18.42 -20.60
CA ASP A 210 11.74 -17.98 -21.08
C ASP A 210 10.70 -17.77 -19.96
N LEU A 211 11.12 -17.18 -18.84
CA LEU A 211 10.26 -16.85 -17.69
C LEU A 211 9.71 -15.41 -17.74
N ASN A 212 9.71 -14.80 -18.93
CA ASN A 212 9.21 -13.44 -19.12
C ASN A 212 7.76 -13.34 -18.59
N ASN A 213 7.48 -12.34 -17.75
CA ASN A 213 6.24 -12.10 -16.99
C ASN A 213 6.01 -12.95 -15.72
N ILE A 214 6.76 -14.03 -15.46
CA ILE A 214 6.52 -14.88 -14.28
C ILE A 214 7.07 -14.23 -13.00
N LEU A 215 8.27 -13.64 -13.11
CA LEU A 215 9.01 -13.06 -11.99
C LEU A 215 8.78 -11.55 -11.82
N ASP A 216 8.06 -10.92 -12.75
CA ASP A 216 7.89 -9.46 -12.74
C ASP A 216 7.04 -9.00 -11.53
N GLY A 217 7.51 -7.95 -10.87
CA GLY A 217 6.87 -7.41 -9.66
C GLY A 217 6.85 -8.32 -8.42
N ARG A 218 7.62 -9.43 -8.39
CA ARG A 218 7.73 -10.32 -7.24
C ARG A 218 9.03 -10.11 -6.47
N ASP A 219 9.01 -10.40 -5.17
CA ASP A 219 10.23 -10.39 -4.35
C ASP A 219 10.84 -11.79 -4.11
N PHE A 220 10.06 -12.84 -4.34
CA PHE A 220 10.45 -14.25 -4.18
C PHE A 220 9.64 -15.14 -5.14
N TYR A 221 10.11 -16.37 -5.32
CA TYR A 221 9.51 -17.37 -6.21
C TYR A 221 9.70 -18.78 -5.65
N SER A 222 8.83 -19.71 -6.05
CA SER A 222 8.83 -21.09 -5.59
C SER A 222 9.15 -22.05 -6.73
N ILE A 223 10.00 -23.02 -6.44
CA ILE A 223 10.30 -24.14 -7.34
C ILE A 223 9.73 -25.41 -6.71
N ARG A 224 8.82 -26.07 -7.42
CA ARG A 224 8.36 -27.41 -7.09
C ARG A 224 9.21 -28.44 -7.82
N PHE A 225 9.93 -29.26 -7.06
CA PHE A 225 10.70 -30.40 -7.51
C PHE A 225 9.86 -31.66 -7.30
N ARG A 226 9.37 -32.27 -8.39
CA ARG A 226 8.58 -33.52 -8.29
C ARG A 226 9.38 -34.64 -7.62
N HIS A 227 10.68 -34.68 -7.90
CA HIS A 227 11.64 -35.58 -7.27
C HIS A 227 12.87 -34.76 -6.79
N PRO A 228 13.47 -35.10 -5.63
CA PRO A 228 13.05 -36.15 -4.70
C PRO A 228 11.90 -35.68 -3.79
N GLY A 229 10.87 -36.53 -3.62
CA GLY A 229 9.86 -36.36 -2.57
C GLY A 229 8.83 -35.23 -2.78
N ASN A 230 8.62 -34.75 -4.00
CA ASN A 230 7.65 -33.68 -4.31
C ASN A 230 7.78 -32.43 -3.41
N LYS A 231 8.99 -31.87 -3.33
CA LYS A 231 9.32 -30.73 -2.48
C LYS A 231 9.03 -29.40 -3.19
N THR A 232 8.43 -28.45 -2.48
CA THR A 232 8.33 -27.05 -2.95
C THR A 232 9.23 -26.20 -2.08
N ILE A 233 10.15 -25.45 -2.68
CA ILE A 233 11.09 -24.59 -1.98
C ILE A 233 10.96 -23.18 -2.53
N THR A 234 10.84 -22.20 -1.63
CA THR A 234 10.76 -20.78 -1.97
C THR A 234 12.12 -20.11 -1.84
N PHE A 235 12.48 -19.29 -2.81
CA PHE A 235 13.75 -18.59 -2.91
C PHE A 235 13.51 -17.09 -3.10
N PRO A 236 14.35 -16.23 -2.48
CA PRO A 236 14.29 -14.80 -2.72
C PRO A 236 14.79 -14.45 -4.13
N ILE A 237 14.15 -13.48 -4.79
CA ILE A 237 14.68 -12.84 -6.01
C ILE A 237 15.84 -11.92 -5.61
N LYS A 238 15.63 -11.16 -4.54
CA LYS A 238 16.64 -10.31 -3.90
C LYS A 238 16.69 -10.63 -2.41
N GLN A 239 17.90 -10.78 -1.89
CA GLN A 239 18.11 -11.01 -0.46
C GLN A 239 17.64 -9.79 0.35
N ALA A 240 16.92 -10.04 1.45
CA ALA A 240 16.43 -9.02 2.37
C ALA A 240 16.59 -9.51 3.83
N ALA A 241 16.47 -8.58 4.79
CA ALA A 241 16.49 -8.96 6.20
C ALA A 241 15.25 -9.79 6.57
N PRO A 242 15.35 -10.71 7.54
CA PRO A 242 14.24 -11.59 7.89
C PRO A 242 13.06 -10.81 8.44
N ILE A 243 11.86 -11.02 7.90
CA ILE A 243 10.65 -10.40 8.44
C ILE A 243 10.05 -11.36 9.46
N ILE A 244 9.85 -10.93 10.70
CA ILE A 244 9.31 -11.78 11.77
C ILE A 244 7.85 -11.43 12.02
N THR A 245 6.96 -12.41 11.81
CA THR A 245 5.51 -12.26 11.99
C THR A 245 5.03 -12.79 13.33
N SER A 246 5.61 -13.90 13.81
CA SER A 246 5.33 -14.42 15.14
C SER A 246 6.46 -15.27 15.72
N VAL A 247 6.50 -15.36 17.05
CA VAL A 247 7.44 -16.21 17.78
C VAL A 247 6.69 -17.03 18.85
N GLU A 248 6.88 -18.34 18.82
CA GLU A 248 6.29 -19.27 19.78
C GLU A 248 7.40 -19.94 20.60
N PHE A 249 7.33 -19.77 21.92
CA PHE A 249 8.27 -20.40 22.84
C PHE A 249 7.89 -21.86 23.08
N GLY A 250 8.80 -22.76 22.68
CA GLY A 250 8.71 -24.20 22.90
C GLY A 250 10.10 -24.83 22.92
N ARG A 251 10.17 -26.16 22.75
CA ARG A 251 11.42 -26.87 22.45
C ARG A 251 11.19 -27.70 21.18
N PRO A 252 11.44 -27.15 19.97
CA PRO A 252 12.19 -25.90 19.67
C PRO A 252 11.37 -24.61 19.80
N VAL A 253 12.05 -23.46 19.82
CA VAL A 253 11.43 -22.13 19.59
C VAL A 253 11.10 -22.03 18.11
N VAL A 254 9.86 -21.64 17.79
CA VAL A 254 9.38 -21.54 16.41
C VAL A 254 9.18 -20.07 16.04
N ILE A 255 9.75 -19.67 14.91
CA ILE A 255 9.72 -18.30 14.40
C ILE A 255 9.09 -18.35 13.00
N VAL A 256 8.01 -17.61 12.80
CA VAL A 256 7.28 -17.54 11.52
C VAL A 256 7.50 -16.16 10.92
N GLY A 257 7.66 -16.10 9.60
CA GLY A 257 8.17 -14.92 8.94
C GLY A 257 8.41 -15.09 7.45
N GLN A 258 9.37 -14.34 6.92
CA GLN A 258 9.86 -14.44 5.53
C GLN A 258 11.36 -14.15 5.48
N TYR A 259 12.03 -14.51 4.38
CA TYR A 259 13.46 -14.30 4.16
C TYR A 259 14.40 -15.01 5.14
N PHE A 260 13.97 -16.15 5.68
CA PHE A 260 14.90 -17.07 6.33
C PHE A 260 15.68 -17.88 5.28
N SER A 261 16.65 -18.66 5.74
CA SER A 261 17.38 -19.60 4.88
C SER A 261 16.38 -20.61 4.31
N SER A 262 16.18 -20.59 2.98
CA SER A 262 15.16 -21.38 2.25
C SER A 262 15.15 -22.87 2.62
N TYR A 263 16.30 -23.40 3.05
CA TYR A 263 16.48 -24.67 3.72
C TYR A 263 17.79 -24.64 4.52
N ASN A 264 18.05 -25.64 5.38
CA ASN A 264 19.29 -25.74 6.15
C ASN A 264 20.53 -25.71 5.22
N GLY A 265 21.37 -24.68 5.34
CA GLY A 265 22.61 -24.54 4.57
C GLY A 265 22.48 -23.88 3.19
N TYR A 266 21.31 -23.29 2.86
CA TYR A 266 21.17 -22.45 1.68
C TYR A 266 22.00 -21.16 1.80
N VAL A 267 21.71 -20.37 2.83
CA VAL A 267 22.51 -19.21 3.29
C VAL A 267 22.85 -19.34 4.76
N ASP A 268 23.93 -18.69 5.19
CA ASP A 268 24.31 -18.59 6.60
C ASP A 268 23.18 -17.93 7.38
N GLN A 269 22.68 -18.60 8.43
CA GLN A 269 21.65 -18.09 9.33
C GLN A 269 22.08 -18.28 10.77
N VAL A 270 22.10 -17.18 11.53
CA VAL A 270 22.43 -17.16 12.95
C VAL A 270 21.23 -16.60 13.71
N ILE A 271 20.81 -17.30 14.76
CA ILE A 271 19.72 -16.87 15.64
C ILE A 271 20.31 -16.70 17.04
N LYS A 272 20.05 -15.56 17.67
CA LYS A 272 20.41 -15.29 19.07
C LYS A 272 19.16 -14.94 19.86
N LEU A 273 19.05 -15.54 21.04
CA LEU A 273 18.08 -15.18 22.06
C LEU A 273 18.86 -14.58 23.22
N ASP A 274 18.63 -13.30 23.49
CA ASP A 274 19.51 -12.51 24.35
C ASP A 274 20.92 -12.45 23.72
N ASP A 275 21.96 -12.74 24.50
CA ASP A 275 23.32 -12.94 23.99
C ASP A 275 23.65 -14.41 23.67
N ALA A 276 22.72 -15.34 23.90
CA ALA A 276 22.95 -16.77 23.72
C ALA A 276 22.63 -17.24 22.29
N ASN A 277 23.50 -18.06 21.73
CA ASN A 277 23.26 -18.70 20.43
C ASN A 277 22.07 -19.68 20.52
N CYS A 278 21.16 -19.58 19.56
CA CYS A 278 20.08 -20.53 19.34
C CYS A 278 20.41 -21.37 18.11
N VAL A 279 20.67 -22.66 18.31
CA VAL A 279 21.10 -23.56 17.24
C VAL A 279 19.92 -23.85 16.33
N VAL A 280 20.02 -23.47 15.05
CA VAL A 280 18.97 -23.69 14.05
C VAL A 280 18.73 -25.19 13.91
N SER A 281 17.52 -25.65 14.21
CA SER A 281 17.11 -27.05 14.06
C SER A 281 16.54 -27.31 12.66
N ALA A 282 15.71 -26.41 12.16
CA ALA A 282 15.14 -26.46 10.82
C ALA A 282 14.78 -25.06 10.35
N THR A 283 14.93 -24.81 9.06
CA THR A 283 14.64 -23.52 8.42
C THR A 283 14.05 -23.75 7.04
N GLU A 284 13.10 -22.92 6.69
CA GLU A 284 12.41 -22.78 5.41
C GLU A 284 12.26 -21.27 5.16
N PHE A 285 11.93 -20.83 3.95
CA PHE A 285 11.82 -19.41 3.62
C PHE A 285 10.90 -18.61 4.57
N ASN A 286 9.79 -19.23 5.01
CA ASN A 286 8.75 -18.57 5.82
C ASN A 286 8.72 -19.01 7.29
N LYS A 287 9.59 -19.95 7.69
CA LYS A 287 9.59 -20.52 9.04
C LYS A 287 10.97 -20.99 9.42
N THR A 288 11.41 -20.66 10.62
CA THR A 288 12.63 -21.19 11.21
C THR A 288 12.39 -21.65 12.63
N SER A 289 13.20 -22.59 13.10
CA SER A 289 13.13 -23.12 14.45
C SER A 289 14.53 -23.30 15.01
N CYS A 290 14.68 -23.07 16.31
CA CYS A 290 15.97 -23.21 16.96
C CYS A 290 15.86 -23.71 18.40
N VAL A 291 16.94 -24.31 18.88
CA VAL A 291 17.08 -24.77 20.26
C VAL A 291 18.06 -23.85 20.98
N ALA A 292 17.56 -23.11 21.98
CA ALA A 292 18.37 -22.19 22.77
C ALA A 292 19.39 -22.97 23.61
N THR A 293 20.66 -22.55 23.56
CA THR A 293 21.74 -23.20 24.34
C THR A 293 21.67 -22.87 25.83
N GLN A 294 21.02 -21.77 26.19
CA GLN A 294 20.80 -21.34 27.57
C GLN A 294 19.39 -20.75 27.72
N THR A 295 18.79 -20.91 28.90
CA THR A 295 17.49 -20.30 29.23
C THR A 295 17.72 -18.99 29.97
N SER A 296 17.49 -17.85 29.31
CA SER A 296 17.46 -16.54 29.99
C SER A 296 16.36 -16.53 31.07
N SER A 297 16.56 -15.88 32.21
CA SER A 297 15.51 -15.72 33.24
C SER A 297 14.60 -14.51 32.99
N ALA A 298 14.94 -13.67 32.00
CA ALA A 298 14.18 -12.48 31.66
C ALA A 298 12.81 -12.84 31.04
N ASP A 299 11.79 -12.05 31.39
CA ASP A 299 10.44 -12.19 30.83
C ASP A 299 10.38 -11.66 29.39
N LYS A 300 11.06 -10.54 29.11
CA LYS A 300 11.30 -10.01 27.76
C LYS A 300 12.72 -10.32 27.31
N ILE A 301 12.87 -10.91 26.13
CA ILE A 301 14.14 -11.36 25.55
C ILE A 301 14.31 -10.73 24.17
N PRO A 302 15.47 -10.11 23.87
CA PRO A 302 15.76 -9.69 22.51
C PRO A 302 16.05 -10.92 21.64
N LEU A 303 15.34 -11.04 20.52
CA LEU A 303 15.60 -12.06 19.49
C LEU A 303 16.24 -11.37 18.30
N GLU A 304 17.39 -11.87 17.87
CA GLU A 304 18.14 -11.37 16.72
C GLU A 304 18.35 -12.49 15.70
N ILE A 305 18.03 -12.22 14.44
CA ILE A 305 18.22 -13.15 13.33
C ILE A 305 19.06 -12.45 12.26
N THR A 306 20.19 -13.05 11.93
CA THR A 306 21.08 -12.59 10.85
C THR A 306 21.13 -13.64 9.76
N VAL A 307 20.82 -13.25 8.52
CA VAL A 307 21.00 -14.07 7.31
C VAL A 307 22.04 -13.45 6.39
N ASN A 308 22.74 -14.30 5.63
CA ASN A 308 23.78 -13.88 4.69
C ASN A 308 24.87 -13.01 5.35
N LYS A 309 25.16 -13.28 6.63
CA LYS A 309 26.15 -12.59 7.50
C LYS A 309 25.86 -11.14 7.87
N THR A 310 25.05 -10.39 7.10
CA THR A 310 24.85 -8.95 7.30
C THR A 310 23.40 -8.55 7.52
N LEU A 311 22.45 -9.25 6.90
CA LEU A 311 21.04 -8.86 6.91
C LEU A 311 20.39 -9.28 8.23
N THR A 312 20.15 -8.31 9.11
CA THR A 312 19.77 -8.56 10.50
C THR A 312 18.41 -7.96 10.84
N THR A 313 17.61 -8.71 11.59
CA THR A 313 16.39 -8.22 12.24
C THR A 313 16.44 -8.51 13.73
N LYS A 314 16.04 -7.52 14.53
CA LYS A 314 16.07 -7.59 15.99
C LYS A 314 14.73 -7.12 16.56
N ILE A 315 14.16 -7.91 17.46
CA ILE A 315 12.86 -7.67 18.10
C ILE A 315 12.91 -8.07 19.57
N LEU A 316 11.89 -7.72 20.34
CA LEU A 316 11.65 -8.19 21.70
C LEU A 316 10.50 -9.19 21.73
N VAL A 317 10.68 -10.27 22.46
CA VAL A 317 9.68 -11.33 22.64
C VAL A 317 9.50 -11.66 24.12
N SER A 318 8.27 -11.96 24.53
CA SER A 318 7.93 -12.36 25.89
C SER A 318 7.64 -13.85 25.97
N LYS A 319 8.20 -14.53 26.98
CA LYS A 319 8.03 -15.99 27.14
C LYS A 319 6.60 -16.43 27.43
N ASN A 320 5.89 -15.61 28.19
CA ASN A 320 4.58 -15.94 28.75
C ASN A 320 3.42 -15.26 28.00
N SER A 321 3.71 -14.71 26.81
CA SER A 321 2.75 -13.95 26.00
C SER A 321 2.75 -14.41 24.55
N LEU A 322 1.64 -14.17 23.86
CA LEU A 322 1.56 -14.30 22.41
C LEU A 322 2.44 -13.23 21.74
N ASN A 323 3.47 -13.65 21.01
CA ASN A 323 4.35 -12.75 20.27
C ASN A 323 3.93 -12.68 18.80
N ASN A 324 2.85 -11.96 18.51
CA ASN A 324 2.28 -11.86 17.16
C ASN A 324 1.81 -10.44 16.81
N LYS A 325 2.13 -9.44 17.63
CA LYS A 325 1.79 -8.05 17.38
C LYS A 325 2.94 -7.37 16.65
N GLN A 326 2.63 -6.65 15.57
CA GLN A 326 3.59 -5.91 14.78
C GLN A 326 3.65 -4.45 15.25
N CYS A 327 4.84 -3.87 15.28
CA CYS A 327 4.99 -2.45 15.61
C CYS A 327 4.83 -1.56 14.36
N PRO A 328 4.31 -0.33 14.51
CA PRO A 328 4.28 0.64 13.42
C PRO A 328 5.67 0.84 12.82
N ASN A 329 5.79 0.64 11.50
CA ASN A 329 7.04 0.79 10.73
C ASN A 329 8.25 0.03 11.31
N GLY A 330 8.05 -1.08 12.03
CA GLY A 330 9.15 -1.88 12.59
C GLY A 330 10.08 -1.12 13.54
N CYS A 331 9.62 -0.02 14.14
CA CYS A 331 10.42 0.88 14.98
C CYS A 331 11.61 1.56 14.26
N ILE A 332 11.60 1.62 12.92
CA ILE A 332 12.68 2.25 12.12
C ILE A 332 12.93 3.71 12.51
N ASN A 333 11.89 4.42 12.94
CA ASN A 333 11.97 5.84 13.32
C ASN A 333 12.42 6.06 14.77
N VAL A 334 12.71 4.99 15.53
CA VAL A 334 13.13 5.07 16.93
C VAL A 334 14.57 4.58 17.04
N PRO A 335 15.56 5.47 17.26
CA PRO A 335 16.95 5.06 17.45
C PRO A 335 17.06 4.01 18.57
N ASN A 336 17.67 2.86 18.26
CA ASN A 336 17.79 1.69 19.16
C ASN A 336 16.47 1.10 19.66
N GLY A 337 15.33 1.45 19.04
CA GLY A 337 14.02 0.89 19.37
C GLY A 337 13.88 -0.53 18.87
N LEU A 338 13.46 -1.44 19.75
CA LEU A 338 13.08 -2.81 19.38
C LEU A 338 11.57 -2.97 19.45
N CYS A 339 11.00 -3.61 18.43
CA CYS A 339 9.59 -3.93 18.45
C CYS A 339 9.29 -5.03 19.48
N ASP A 340 8.44 -4.74 20.47
CA ASP A 340 7.93 -5.76 21.38
C ASP A 340 6.72 -6.47 20.77
N MET A 341 6.95 -7.70 20.33
CA MET A 341 5.94 -8.52 19.64
C MET A 341 4.78 -8.95 20.53
N SER A 342 4.88 -8.79 21.86
CA SER A 342 3.80 -9.11 22.80
C SER A 342 2.82 -7.95 22.99
N THR A 343 3.28 -6.72 22.80
CA THR A 343 2.50 -5.50 23.02
C THR A 343 2.20 -4.73 21.73
N GLY A 344 3.09 -4.79 20.73
CA GLY A 344 3.04 -3.99 19.51
C GLY A 344 3.66 -2.60 19.66
N TYR A 345 4.37 -2.34 20.77
CA TYR A 345 5.03 -1.07 21.05
C TYR A 345 6.53 -1.12 20.79
N CYS A 346 7.09 0.04 20.42
CA CYS A 346 8.54 0.21 20.35
C CYS A 346 9.11 0.43 21.74
N MET A 347 10.06 -0.42 22.11
CA MET A 347 10.73 -0.39 23.42
C MET A 347 12.18 0.03 23.25
N CYS A 348 12.66 0.86 24.17
CA CYS A 348 14.01 1.39 24.18
C CYS A 348 14.73 0.88 25.41
N GLN A 349 16.02 0.54 25.26
CA GLN A 349 16.83 0.11 26.40
C GLN A 349 17.30 1.34 27.20
N SER A 350 16.96 1.40 28.48
CA SER A 350 17.45 2.40 29.43
C SER A 350 17.86 1.71 30.72
N ASN A 351 19.08 1.98 31.21
CA ASN A 351 19.62 1.38 32.44
C ASN A 351 19.51 -0.16 32.48
N GLY A 352 19.74 -0.83 31.35
CA GLY A 352 19.67 -2.28 31.24
C GLY A 352 18.24 -2.88 31.24
N LYS A 353 17.19 -2.06 31.20
CA LYS A 353 15.79 -2.50 31.09
C LYS A 353 15.15 -1.97 29.82
N TYR A 354 14.25 -2.75 29.23
CA TYR A 354 13.40 -2.28 28.13
C TYR A 354 12.17 -1.60 28.71
N GLN A 355 12.00 -0.32 28.38
CA GLN A 355 10.82 0.47 28.72
C GLN A 355 10.19 1.02 27.45
N ASP A 356 8.90 1.38 27.52
CA ASP A 356 8.25 2.09 26.41
C ASP A 356 9.14 3.26 26.04
N CYS A 357 9.36 3.47 24.75
CA CYS A 357 10.20 4.57 24.28
C CYS A 357 9.63 5.95 24.65
N ASN A 358 8.49 6.02 25.38
CA ASN A 358 7.79 7.18 25.95
C ASN A 358 8.49 8.48 25.60
N THR A 359 8.25 8.84 24.34
CA THR A 359 8.96 9.91 23.68
C THR A 359 8.45 11.20 24.26
N HIS A 360 9.34 12.18 24.38
CA HIS A 360 8.92 13.55 24.62
C HIS A 360 7.97 13.98 23.50
N VAL A 361 6.86 14.60 23.84
CA VAL A 361 5.85 15.05 22.87
C VAL A 361 5.74 16.56 22.94
N ILE A 362 5.63 17.20 21.78
CA ILE A 362 5.19 18.60 21.69
C ILE A 362 3.71 18.58 21.33
N SER A 363 2.87 19.10 22.22
CA SER A 363 1.42 19.19 21.99
C SER A 363 0.97 20.57 21.52
N SER A 364 1.73 21.62 21.86
CA SER A 364 1.49 22.98 21.36
C SER A 364 2.78 23.79 21.27
N ILE A 365 2.77 24.73 20.31
CA ILE A 365 3.87 25.67 20.08
C ILE A 365 3.30 27.08 20.09
N ASP A 366 3.96 27.97 20.82
CA ASP A 366 3.85 29.42 20.68
C ASP A 366 5.07 29.93 19.88
N PRO A 367 4.92 30.16 18.58
CA PRO A 367 6.05 30.43 17.70
C PRO A 367 6.50 31.89 17.75
N SER A 368 7.76 32.11 17.35
CA SER A 368 8.32 33.42 17.07
C SER A 368 7.69 34.09 15.84
N ASN A 369 7.95 35.38 15.66
CA ASN A 369 7.59 36.07 14.42
C ASN A 369 8.62 35.79 13.30
N THR A 370 8.35 36.28 12.08
CA THR A 370 9.22 36.09 10.91
C THR A 370 10.62 36.70 11.04
N ASN A 371 10.84 37.64 11.97
CA ASN A 371 12.17 38.16 12.32
C ASN A 371 12.90 37.29 13.36
N GLY A 372 12.32 36.16 13.79
CA GLY A 372 12.86 35.32 14.86
C GLY A 372 12.45 35.81 16.27
N GLY A 373 13.15 35.32 17.29
CA GLY A 373 12.91 35.63 18.70
C GLY A 373 12.40 34.44 19.51
N GLU A 374 11.88 34.70 20.72
CA GLU A 374 11.44 33.64 21.63
C GLU A 374 10.36 32.74 20.98
N ALA A 375 10.63 31.43 21.01
CA ALA A 375 9.71 30.36 20.70
C ALA A 375 9.51 29.48 21.93
N THR A 376 8.26 29.16 22.25
CA THR A 376 7.91 28.31 23.38
C THR A 376 7.24 27.02 22.90
N PHE A 377 7.73 25.89 23.40
CA PHE A 377 7.22 24.55 23.14
C PHE A 377 6.60 24.01 24.42
N TYR A 378 5.41 23.44 24.31
CA TYR A 378 4.68 22.82 25.41
C TYR A 378 4.40 21.35 25.10
N GLY A 379 4.42 20.53 26.15
CA GLY A 379 4.10 19.11 26.04
C GLY A 379 4.62 18.34 27.24
N ASP A 380 5.08 17.12 27.03
CA ASP A 380 5.71 16.29 28.06
C ASP A 380 7.17 16.07 27.67
N PHE A 381 8.07 16.71 28.42
CA PHE A 381 9.51 16.72 28.18
C PHE A 381 10.32 15.99 29.25
N LYS A 382 9.64 15.37 30.23
CA LYS A 382 10.23 14.71 31.41
C LYS A 382 11.21 15.61 32.19
N ASN A 383 11.80 15.10 33.27
CA ASN A 383 12.66 15.92 34.15
C ASN A 383 14.14 15.97 33.71
N GLU A 384 14.59 15.02 32.89
CA GLU A 384 15.96 14.99 32.36
C GLU A 384 15.99 15.56 30.95
N HIS A 385 16.99 16.39 30.62
CA HIS A 385 17.12 17.07 29.31
C HIS A 385 18.55 16.96 28.75
N LYS A 386 19.16 15.78 28.79
CA LYS A 386 20.54 15.56 28.32
C LYS A 386 20.62 15.72 26.81
N GLY A 387 21.56 16.53 26.32
CA GLY A 387 21.75 16.74 24.88
C GLY A 387 20.57 17.41 24.17
N LEU A 388 19.77 18.21 24.89
CA LEU A 388 18.60 18.87 24.32
C LEU A 388 18.96 19.78 23.14
N THR A 389 18.38 19.51 21.98
CA THR A 389 18.42 20.36 20.80
C THR A 389 17.03 20.47 20.19
N ILE A 390 16.72 21.65 19.65
CA ILE A 390 15.51 21.91 18.87
C ILE A 390 15.93 22.52 17.54
N THR A 391 15.47 21.93 16.45
CA THR A 391 15.67 22.42 15.08
C THR A 391 14.31 22.75 14.47
N ILE A 392 14.21 23.94 13.88
CA ILE A 392 13.03 24.44 13.16
C ILE A 392 13.43 24.50 11.68
N GLY A 393 12.86 23.61 10.87
CA GLY A 393 13.28 23.39 9.49
C GLY A 393 14.72 22.87 9.44
N ASP A 394 15.62 23.67 8.85
CA ASP A 394 17.05 23.42 8.74
C ASP A 394 17.89 24.21 9.77
N LYS A 395 17.25 25.02 10.62
CA LYS A 395 17.95 25.93 11.53
C LYS A 395 17.75 25.54 12.99
N GLN A 396 18.83 25.65 13.77
CA GLN A 396 18.78 25.37 15.20
C GLN A 396 18.12 26.53 15.96
N CYS A 397 17.24 26.22 16.91
CA CYS A 397 16.67 27.15 17.87
C CYS A 397 17.62 27.27 19.07
N SER A 398 18.30 28.41 19.21
CA SER A 398 19.41 28.57 20.14
C SER A 398 19.64 30.04 20.49
N PRO A 399 19.94 30.37 21.77
CA PRO A 399 20.10 29.45 22.90
C PRO A 399 18.75 28.88 23.40
N ILE A 400 18.81 27.71 24.05
CA ILE A 400 17.71 27.23 24.89
C ILE A 400 17.69 28.10 26.15
N THR A 401 16.58 28.77 26.43
CA THR A 401 16.44 29.76 27.51
C THR A 401 15.70 29.22 28.74
N LEU A 402 14.87 28.19 28.57
CA LEU A 402 14.16 27.52 29.66
C LEU A 402 13.98 26.03 29.34
N THR A 403 14.16 25.17 30.34
CA THR A 403 13.81 23.75 30.28
C THR A 403 13.09 23.33 31.55
N THR A 404 11.93 22.71 31.37
CA THR A 404 11.13 22.11 32.43
C THR A 404 10.46 20.86 31.86
N SER A 405 9.81 20.07 32.71
CA SER A 405 9.08 18.88 32.25
C SER A 405 7.89 19.13 31.35
N THR A 406 7.41 20.38 31.25
CA THR A 406 6.26 20.73 30.41
C THR A 406 6.47 21.91 29.46
N VAL A 407 7.58 22.62 29.59
CA VAL A 407 7.91 23.83 28.82
C VAL A 407 9.37 23.84 28.43
N ILE A 408 9.65 24.05 27.14
CA ILE A 408 10.97 24.41 26.63
C ILE A 408 10.87 25.74 25.90
N LYS A 409 11.82 26.64 26.14
CA LYS A 409 11.93 27.91 25.40
C LYS A 409 13.28 28.03 24.72
N CYS A 410 13.31 28.63 23.54
CA CYS A 410 14.54 28.93 22.83
C CYS A 410 14.37 30.14 21.92
N GLU A 411 15.50 30.71 21.48
CA GLU A 411 15.51 31.78 20.48
C GLU A 411 15.47 31.17 19.08
N ALA A 412 14.32 31.31 18.40
CA ALA A 412 14.16 30.84 17.04
C ALA A 412 14.81 31.83 16.06
N PRO A 413 15.53 31.33 15.04
CA PRO A 413 16.12 32.19 14.03
C PRO A 413 15.04 32.77 13.10
N PRO A 414 15.33 33.89 12.40
CA PRO A 414 14.44 34.44 11.38
C PRO A 414 14.06 33.40 10.33
N GLY A 415 12.79 33.38 9.94
CA GLY A 415 12.22 32.38 9.04
C GLY A 415 10.83 32.77 8.55
N LYS A 416 10.26 31.94 7.69
CA LYS A 416 8.93 32.17 7.08
C LYS A 416 8.19 30.85 6.89
N GLY A 417 6.86 30.97 6.76
CA GLY A 417 5.99 29.85 6.47
C GLY A 417 5.95 28.80 7.58
N ILE A 418 5.67 27.57 7.17
CA ILE A 418 5.49 26.41 8.04
C ILE A 418 6.71 25.51 7.92
N GLN A 419 7.24 25.07 9.06
CA GLN A 419 8.44 24.29 9.18
C GLN A 419 8.19 23.03 10.02
N ASN A 420 9.01 22.02 9.78
CA ASN A 420 9.10 20.84 10.64
C ASN A 420 9.86 21.21 11.92
N VAL A 421 9.56 20.50 13.01
CA VAL A 421 10.31 20.60 14.27
C VAL A 421 10.95 19.26 14.55
N ILE A 422 12.24 19.28 14.86
CA ILE A 422 12.97 18.12 15.37
C ILE A 422 13.48 18.47 16.76
N MET A 423 13.09 17.71 17.75
CA MET A 423 13.62 17.82 19.11
C MET A 423 14.40 16.55 19.43
N VAL A 424 15.64 16.71 19.90
CA VAL A 424 16.44 15.60 20.39
C VAL A 424 16.77 15.85 21.85
N GLN A 425 16.51 14.89 22.74
CA GLN A 425 16.98 14.90 24.13
C GLN A 425 16.95 13.48 24.71
N ASN A 426 17.86 13.18 25.64
CA ASN A 426 18.02 11.86 26.27
C ASN A 426 18.15 10.73 25.24
N ASP A 427 18.86 10.97 24.14
CA ASP A 427 19.02 10.05 23.00
C ASP A 427 17.71 9.70 22.25
N LEU A 428 16.61 10.39 22.57
CA LEU A 428 15.32 10.27 21.91
C LEU A 428 15.10 11.42 20.93
N THR A 429 14.44 11.13 19.81
CA THR A 429 14.10 12.12 18.79
C THR A 429 12.58 12.20 18.62
N PHE A 430 12.03 13.42 18.72
CA PHE A 430 10.67 13.75 18.35
C PHE A 430 10.67 14.50 17.01
N VAL A 431 9.75 14.14 16.12
CA VAL A 431 9.58 14.77 14.81
C VAL A 431 8.15 15.29 14.68
N GLY A 432 8.00 16.62 14.74
CA GLY A 432 6.76 17.33 14.47
C GLY A 432 6.70 17.78 13.02
N SER A 433 5.98 17.06 12.16
CA SER A 433 5.79 17.45 10.76
C SER A 433 4.89 18.68 10.66
N LYS A 434 5.32 19.70 9.92
CA LYS A 434 4.60 20.96 9.65
C LYS A 434 4.00 21.63 10.92
N MET A 435 4.69 21.51 12.05
CA MET A 435 4.15 21.89 13.35
C MET A 435 4.49 23.33 13.76
N TYR A 436 5.51 23.95 13.14
CA TYR A 436 5.94 25.31 13.48
C TYR A 436 5.57 26.31 12.40
N LYS A 437 4.72 27.28 12.71
CA LYS A 437 4.34 28.37 11.80
C LYS A 437 4.85 29.70 12.32
N TYR A 438 5.76 30.34 11.57
CA TYR A 438 6.21 31.68 11.91
C TYR A 438 5.04 32.68 11.89
N LYS A 439 4.94 33.54 12.93
CA LYS A 439 3.92 34.61 12.96
C LYS A 439 4.31 35.72 12.00
N GLU A 440 3.44 36.00 11.03
CA GLU A 440 3.60 37.17 10.17
C GLU A 440 3.46 38.45 11.00
N ILE A 441 4.34 39.42 10.73
CA ILE A 441 4.28 40.75 11.39
C ILE A 441 3.13 41.58 10.83
N VAL A 442 2.77 41.34 9.56
CA VAL A 442 1.66 41.99 8.86
C VAL A 442 0.80 40.91 8.24
N ALA A 443 -0.44 40.77 8.72
CA ALA A 443 -1.41 39.86 8.14
C ALA A 443 -1.99 40.45 6.84
N SER A 444 -2.14 39.61 5.81
CA SER A 444 -2.83 39.95 4.57
C SER A 444 -4.32 39.61 4.67
N CYS A 445 -5.17 40.41 4.02
CA CYS A 445 -6.61 40.15 3.94
C CYS A 445 -7.01 39.54 2.58
N PRO A 446 -8.07 38.72 2.54
CA PRO A 446 -8.61 38.18 1.30
C PRO A 446 -8.99 39.30 0.32
N ASN A 447 -8.53 39.16 -0.94
CA ASN A 447 -8.76 40.11 -2.04
C ASN A 447 -8.50 41.59 -1.68
N ASN A 448 -7.65 41.85 -0.67
CA ASN A 448 -7.43 43.18 -0.11
C ASN A 448 -8.73 43.95 0.20
N CYS A 449 -9.75 43.23 0.67
CA CYS A 449 -11.09 43.77 0.97
C CYS A 449 -11.79 44.42 -0.23
N THR A 450 -11.50 43.91 -1.42
CA THR A 450 -11.99 44.31 -2.74
C THR A 450 -11.56 45.73 -3.16
N ASN A 451 -11.92 46.77 -2.40
CA ASN A 451 -11.39 48.13 -2.55
C ASN A 451 -11.67 48.99 -1.30
N GLN A 452 -11.02 50.16 -1.24
CA GLN A 452 -11.10 51.10 -0.11
C GLN A 452 -12.52 51.66 0.17
N ASN A 453 -13.45 51.58 -0.79
CA ASN A 453 -14.84 52.04 -0.62
C ASN A 453 -15.78 50.93 -0.12
N GLN A 454 -15.29 49.69 -0.04
CA GLN A 454 -16.05 48.49 0.34
C GLN A 454 -15.56 47.88 1.65
N GLY A 455 -14.26 47.94 1.94
CA GLY A 455 -13.73 47.52 3.23
C GLY A 455 -12.31 47.98 3.51
N THR A 456 -11.91 47.83 4.77
CA THR A 456 -10.54 48.11 5.26
C THR A 456 -9.92 46.82 5.79
N CYS A 457 -8.67 46.54 5.41
CA CYS A 457 -7.94 45.36 5.90
C CYS A 457 -7.36 45.63 7.31
N ASN A 458 -7.74 44.81 8.27
CA ASN A 458 -7.11 44.79 9.58
C ASN A 458 -5.80 43.98 9.50
N THR A 459 -4.67 44.66 9.41
CA THR A 459 -3.35 44.04 9.22
C THR A 459 -2.82 43.29 10.45
N VAL A 460 -3.53 43.35 11.58
CA VAL A 460 -3.21 42.59 12.80
C VAL A 460 -3.90 41.22 12.77
N THR A 461 -5.16 41.17 12.34
CA THR A 461 -5.98 39.94 12.35
C THR A 461 -6.06 39.26 10.98
N GLY A 462 -5.85 40.00 9.89
CA GLY A 462 -6.07 39.54 8.51
C GLY A 462 -7.54 39.52 8.09
N LEU A 463 -8.42 40.24 8.81
CA LEU A 463 -9.85 40.33 8.53
C LEU A 463 -10.22 41.61 7.77
N CYS A 464 -11.22 41.51 6.89
CA CYS A 464 -11.81 42.66 6.24
C CYS A 464 -12.95 43.27 7.06
N GLU A 465 -12.84 44.56 7.34
CA GLU A 465 -13.88 45.36 7.99
C GLU A 465 -14.70 46.06 6.90
N CYS A 466 -15.89 45.51 6.60
CA CYS A 466 -16.74 46.01 5.53
C CYS A 466 -17.47 47.30 5.92
N ILE A 467 -17.55 48.24 4.99
CA ILE A 467 -18.23 49.53 5.15
C ILE A 467 -19.46 49.61 4.24
N ASN A 468 -20.34 50.59 4.41
CA ASN A 468 -21.48 50.86 3.49
C ASN A 468 -22.42 49.65 3.24
N ASN A 469 -22.68 48.84 4.27
CA ASN A 469 -23.51 47.62 4.22
C ASN A 469 -22.97 46.52 3.29
N TYR A 470 -21.69 46.57 2.88
CA TYR A 470 -21.06 45.43 2.24
C TYR A 470 -20.88 44.28 3.25
N GLN A 471 -20.90 43.06 2.73
CA GLN A 471 -20.85 41.78 3.43
C GLN A 471 -19.91 40.83 2.65
N SER A 472 -19.73 39.60 3.13
CA SER A 472 -18.69 38.63 2.70
C SER A 472 -17.33 38.83 3.40
N TYR A 473 -16.49 37.78 3.36
CA TYR A 473 -15.16 37.76 3.98
C TYR A 473 -14.16 38.73 3.33
N ASP A 474 -14.46 39.19 2.12
CA ASP A 474 -13.66 40.11 1.31
C ASP A 474 -14.41 41.41 0.96
N CYS A 475 -15.59 41.63 1.56
CA CYS A 475 -16.47 42.78 1.31
C CYS A 475 -16.97 42.91 -0.14
N SER A 476 -17.02 41.82 -0.90
CA SER A 476 -17.46 41.83 -2.30
C SER A 476 -18.98 41.92 -2.50
N VAL A 477 -19.79 41.66 -1.46
CA VAL A 477 -21.26 41.52 -1.59
C VAL A 477 -21.97 42.72 -0.99
N LYS A 478 -22.92 43.33 -1.72
CA LYS A 478 -23.85 44.33 -1.17
C LYS A 478 -25.29 43.82 -1.25
N PRO A 479 -26.02 43.68 -0.13
CA PRO A 479 -27.44 43.36 -0.16
C PRO A 479 -28.25 44.48 -0.82
N ASN A 480 -29.28 44.14 -1.60
CA ASN A 480 -30.16 45.13 -2.23
C ASN A 480 -31.04 45.84 -1.18
N GLU A 481 -31.03 47.18 -1.18
CA GLU A 481 -31.95 47.99 -0.39
C GLU A 481 -33.35 47.96 -1.05
N GLY A 482 -34.33 47.33 -0.39
CA GLY A 482 -35.75 47.43 -0.76
C GLY A 482 -36.46 46.14 -1.19
N GLY A 483 -35.82 44.97 -1.13
CA GLY A 483 -36.54 43.70 -1.13
C GLY A 483 -36.83 43.30 0.32
N GLU A 484 -38.10 43.10 0.68
CA GLU A 484 -38.40 42.17 1.77
C GLU A 484 -37.59 40.91 1.53
N THR A 485 -36.84 40.45 2.54
CA THR A 485 -36.06 39.22 2.50
C THR A 485 -37.00 38.02 2.41
N GLY A 486 -37.61 37.83 1.24
CA GLY A 486 -38.39 36.67 0.85
C GLY A 486 -37.45 35.53 0.50
N ASN A 487 -36.78 34.99 1.51
CA ASN A 487 -36.37 33.58 1.60
C ASN A 487 -35.59 33.43 2.91
N ASN A 488 -36.33 33.13 3.99
CA ASN A 488 -35.74 32.59 5.20
C ASN A 488 -35.06 31.28 4.82
N GLY A 489 -33.73 31.27 4.73
CA GLY A 489 -33.01 30.00 4.77
C GLY A 489 -33.35 29.33 6.10
N GLU A 490 -33.84 28.09 6.05
CA GLU A 490 -34.10 27.31 7.24
C GLU A 490 -32.85 26.49 7.56
N THR A 491 -32.27 26.74 8.73
CA THR A 491 -31.25 25.89 9.34
C THR A 491 -31.95 24.75 10.06
N ILE A 492 -31.69 23.52 9.64
CA ILE A 492 -32.20 22.32 10.29
C ILE A 492 -31.00 21.52 10.77
N ILE A 493 -30.87 21.40 12.09
CA ILE A 493 -29.88 20.53 12.72
C ILE A 493 -30.53 19.16 12.90
N ASP A 494 -29.91 18.13 12.34
CA ASP A 494 -30.36 16.76 12.42
C ASP A 494 -29.90 16.13 13.75
N ASN A 495 -30.88 15.82 14.60
CA ASN A 495 -30.65 15.28 15.93
C ASN A 495 -30.09 13.86 15.95
N GLU A 496 -30.26 13.09 14.87
CA GLU A 496 -29.78 11.71 14.75
C GLU A 496 -28.38 11.66 14.16
N THR A 497 -28.14 12.47 13.12
CA THR A 497 -26.88 12.41 12.37
C THR A 497 -25.84 13.43 12.84
N GLY A 498 -26.21 14.41 13.66
CA GLY A 498 -25.35 15.53 14.04
C GLY A 498 -24.98 16.42 12.84
N SER A 499 -25.70 16.30 11.72
CA SER A 499 -25.46 17.12 10.53
C SER A 499 -26.27 18.41 10.57
N THR A 500 -25.75 19.46 9.94
CA THR A 500 -26.47 20.73 9.76
C THR A 500 -26.86 20.89 8.31
N ASN A 501 -28.17 21.01 8.07
CA ASN A 501 -28.75 21.28 6.77
C ASN A 501 -29.14 22.75 6.66
N LEU A 502 -28.48 23.48 5.78
CA LEU A 502 -28.82 24.84 5.39
C LEU A 502 -29.66 24.77 4.12
N THR A 503 -30.97 24.97 4.25
CA THR A 503 -31.92 24.80 3.15
C THR A 503 -32.57 26.11 2.74
N ASN A 504 -32.88 26.22 1.46
CA ASN A 504 -33.83 27.20 0.95
C ASN A 504 -34.69 26.58 -0.16
N SER A 505 -35.51 27.40 -0.82
CA SER A 505 -36.48 26.95 -1.83
C SER A 505 -35.91 26.18 -3.03
N GLN A 506 -34.59 26.24 -3.30
CA GLN A 506 -33.95 25.64 -4.49
C GLN A 506 -32.73 24.74 -4.16
N THR A 507 -31.99 25.00 -3.08
CA THR A 507 -30.71 24.35 -2.78
C THR A 507 -30.64 23.90 -1.32
N ARG A 508 -29.95 22.79 -1.05
CA ARG A 508 -29.61 22.31 0.30
C ARG A 508 -28.11 22.15 0.41
N PHE A 509 -27.50 22.84 1.38
CA PHE A 509 -26.13 22.54 1.81
C PHE A 509 -26.17 21.68 3.08
N GLN A 510 -25.41 20.59 3.11
CA GLN A 510 -25.30 19.74 4.29
C GLN A 510 -23.85 19.71 4.76
N ILE A 511 -23.66 19.88 6.07
CA ILE A 511 -22.37 20.02 6.74
C ILE A 511 -22.27 18.98 7.87
N TYR A 512 -21.18 18.22 7.94
CA TYR A 512 -20.96 17.24 9.00
C TYR A 512 -19.49 16.82 9.19
N PHE A 513 -19.16 16.27 10.35
CA PHE A 513 -17.88 15.59 10.61
C PHE A 513 -17.97 14.14 10.13
N ASP A 514 -17.00 13.69 9.33
CA ASP A 514 -17.06 12.39 8.65
C ASP A 514 -16.14 11.36 9.29
N LEU A 515 -14.82 11.63 9.31
CA LEU A 515 -13.80 10.69 9.77
C LEU A 515 -12.86 11.34 10.78
N LEU A 516 -12.44 10.56 11.78
CA LEU A 516 -11.28 10.84 12.60
C LEU A 516 -10.21 9.78 12.31
N LYS A 517 -9.05 10.21 11.83
CA LYS A 517 -7.94 9.34 11.46
C LYS A 517 -6.76 9.60 12.38
N GLU A 518 -6.08 8.52 12.78
CA GLU A 518 -4.76 8.60 13.38
C GLU A 518 -3.72 8.35 12.29
N VAL A 519 -2.75 9.25 12.18
CA VAL A 519 -1.71 9.18 11.15
C VAL A 519 -0.33 9.13 11.80
N ASN A 520 0.60 8.41 11.17
CA ASN A 520 1.99 8.35 11.59
C ASN A 520 2.79 9.58 11.12
N VAL A 521 4.06 9.67 11.50
CA VAL A 521 4.98 10.77 11.11
C VAL A 521 5.24 10.87 9.59
N LEU A 522 4.97 9.81 8.82
CA LEU A 522 5.08 9.79 7.36
C LEU A 522 3.78 10.27 6.69
N GLY A 523 2.69 10.41 7.44
CA GLY A 523 1.36 10.76 6.94
C GLY A 523 0.48 9.56 6.62
N ASP A 524 0.94 8.31 6.87
CA ASP A 524 0.13 7.12 6.61
C ASP A 524 -0.93 6.96 7.69
N THR A 525 -2.14 6.57 7.28
CA THR A 525 -3.23 6.30 8.20
C THR A 525 -2.98 4.98 8.95
N VAL A 526 -2.91 5.08 10.27
CA VAL A 526 -2.73 3.95 11.21
C VAL A 526 -4.08 3.40 11.64
N LYS A 527 -5.04 4.30 11.89
CA LYS A 527 -6.38 3.95 12.38
C LYS A 527 -7.42 4.92 11.86
N THR A 528 -8.66 4.46 11.68
CA THR A 528 -9.77 5.29 11.19
C THR A 528 -11.04 5.03 11.98
N HIS A 529 -11.72 6.11 12.35
CA HIS A 529 -12.99 6.12 13.05
C HIS A 529 -14.01 6.91 12.25
N VAL A 530 -15.13 6.26 11.89
CA VAL A 530 -16.27 6.94 11.27
C VAL A 530 -17.09 7.66 12.35
N LEU A 531 -17.27 8.97 12.18
CA LEU A 531 -18.04 9.85 13.07
C LEU A 531 -19.48 10.03 12.61
N LYS A 532 -19.71 10.01 11.30
CA LYS A 532 -21.05 10.16 10.69
C LYS A 532 -22.08 9.18 11.30
N ASP A 533 -23.28 9.68 11.56
CA ASP A 533 -24.46 8.93 12.02
C ASP A 533 -24.28 8.18 13.37
N LYS A 534 -23.32 8.59 14.21
CA LYS A 534 -23.02 7.97 15.52
C LYS A 534 -23.10 8.93 16.69
N TRP A 535 -23.78 10.05 16.51
CA TRP A 535 -23.90 11.10 17.51
C TRP A 535 -25.07 10.82 18.45
N VAL A 536 -24.86 11.07 19.74
CA VAL A 536 -25.92 11.07 20.76
C VAL A 536 -26.17 12.51 21.19
N LEU A 537 -27.39 12.99 21.00
CA LEU A 537 -27.82 14.30 21.48
C LEU A 537 -27.85 14.32 23.00
N ASN A 538 -27.02 15.15 23.63
CA ASN A 538 -26.85 15.16 25.08
C ASN A 538 -27.68 16.25 25.78
N ASN A 539 -27.87 17.42 25.15
CA ASN A 539 -28.73 18.50 25.64
C ASN A 539 -29.16 19.40 24.47
N THR A 540 -30.43 19.80 24.47
CA THR A 540 -30.92 20.97 23.74
C THR A 540 -31.30 22.01 24.78
N ASP A 541 -30.47 23.03 24.96
CA ASP A 541 -30.97 24.22 25.65
C ASP A 541 -31.77 25.01 24.61
N ILE A 542 -33.04 24.64 24.46
CA ILE A 542 -33.96 25.17 23.43
C ILE A 542 -34.12 26.71 23.57
N LYS A 543 -33.70 27.29 24.70
CA LYS A 543 -33.69 28.74 24.93
C LYS A 543 -32.51 29.47 24.28
N SER A 544 -31.46 28.78 23.82
CA SER A 544 -30.22 29.41 23.32
C SER A 544 -29.78 29.01 21.90
N ASN A 545 -30.52 28.17 21.16
CA ASN A 545 -30.15 27.66 19.82
C ASN A 545 -28.79 26.95 19.78
N ILE A 546 -28.42 26.29 20.89
CA ILE A 546 -27.19 25.52 21.04
C ILE A 546 -27.53 24.02 21.13
N PHE A 547 -26.87 23.23 20.30
CA PHE A 547 -27.05 21.79 20.17
C PHE A 547 -25.75 21.09 20.53
N THR A 548 -25.78 20.16 21.49
CA THR A 548 -24.59 19.41 21.92
C THR A 548 -24.72 17.93 21.61
N PHE A 549 -23.82 17.43 20.77
CA PHE A 549 -23.70 16.04 20.36
C PHE A 549 -22.47 15.40 20.99
N LYS A 550 -22.59 14.14 21.41
CA LYS A 550 -21.50 13.37 22.00
C LYS A 550 -21.37 12.01 21.33
N GLN A 551 -20.14 11.60 21.08
CA GLN A 551 -19.78 10.27 20.62
C GLN A 551 -18.66 9.73 21.49
N GLN A 552 -18.78 8.47 21.95
CA GLN A 552 -17.71 7.76 22.65
C GLN A 552 -17.13 6.69 21.74
N LEU A 553 -15.80 6.63 21.64
CA LEU A 553 -15.16 5.59 20.83
C LEU A 553 -15.19 4.24 21.58
N ASN A 554 -15.76 3.22 20.94
CA ASN A 554 -15.98 1.89 21.53
C ASN A 554 -14.71 1.30 22.17
N GLY A 555 -14.85 0.81 23.40
CA GLY A 555 -13.75 0.18 24.14
C GLY A 555 -12.69 1.15 24.66
N THR A 556 -12.98 2.46 24.66
CA THR A 556 -12.04 3.50 25.09
C THR A 556 -12.72 4.58 25.95
N ASN A 557 -11.89 5.41 26.57
CA ASN A 557 -12.31 6.55 27.37
C ASN A 557 -12.42 7.84 26.51
N CYS A 558 -12.20 7.72 25.19
CA CYS A 558 -12.19 8.87 24.29
C CYS A 558 -13.61 9.39 24.07
N SER A 559 -13.77 10.70 24.28
CA SER A 559 -15.03 11.40 24.12
C SER A 559 -14.88 12.51 23.10
N ILE A 560 -15.68 12.43 22.04
CA ILE A 560 -15.80 13.45 21.01
C ILE A 560 -17.10 14.21 21.25
N ILE A 561 -17.03 15.53 21.38
CA ILE A 561 -18.19 16.39 21.64
C ILE A 561 -18.24 17.45 20.55
N SER A 562 -19.37 17.55 19.86
CA SER A 562 -19.66 18.62 18.91
C SER A 562 -20.73 19.55 19.46
N ILE A 563 -20.51 20.85 19.35
CA ILE A 563 -21.44 21.91 19.73
C ILE A 563 -21.74 22.71 18.46
N ILE A 564 -23.03 22.91 18.18
CA ILE A 564 -23.52 23.68 17.05
C ILE A 564 -24.38 24.81 17.60
N GLU A 565 -24.03 26.05 17.29
CA GLU A 565 -24.76 27.26 17.73
C GLU A 565 -25.22 28.06 16.50
N GLU A 566 -26.52 28.34 16.42
CA GLU A 566 -27.08 29.24 15.42
C GLU A 566 -27.23 30.66 15.98
N ILE A 567 -26.63 31.64 15.29
CA ILE A 567 -26.62 33.04 15.74
C ILE A 567 -27.96 33.72 15.39
N GLN A 568 -28.74 34.10 16.39
CA GLN A 568 -30.05 34.73 16.20
C GLN A 568 -30.08 36.23 16.50
N GLU A 569 -29.02 36.75 17.14
CA GLU A 569 -28.87 38.15 17.53
C GLU A 569 -28.86 39.07 16.31
N THR A 570 -29.70 40.12 16.32
CA THR A 570 -29.87 41.04 15.17
C THR A 570 -28.60 41.78 14.78
N ASN A 571 -27.71 42.04 15.74
CA ASN A 571 -26.43 42.72 15.51
C ASN A 571 -25.27 41.74 15.34
N GLY A 572 -25.55 40.43 15.27
CA GLY A 572 -24.52 39.39 15.36
C GLY A 572 -23.98 39.21 16.79
N LYS A 573 -22.94 38.38 16.90
CA LYS A 573 -22.27 38.01 18.15
C LYS A 573 -20.76 37.94 17.95
N GLU A 574 -20.00 38.47 18.89
CA GLU A 574 -18.54 38.36 18.92
C GLU A 574 -18.09 37.14 19.72
N PHE A 575 -17.05 36.47 19.21
CA PHE A 575 -16.43 35.30 19.82
C PHE A 575 -14.93 35.52 19.96
N THR A 576 -14.34 34.91 20.99
CA THR A 576 -12.90 34.82 21.15
C THR A 576 -12.52 33.36 21.26
N PHE A 577 -11.67 32.90 20.34
CA PHE A 577 -11.15 31.53 20.31
C PHE A 577 -9.66 31.53 19.98
N ALA A 578 -8.86 30.73 20.69
CA ALA A 578 -7.41 30.59 20.47
C ALA A 578 -6.65 31.95 20.32
N ASN A 579 -6.96 32.91 21.21
CA ASN A 579 -6.47 34.30 21.19
C ASN A 579 -6.80 35.05 19.89
N THR A 580 -7.98 34.82 19.32
CA THR A 580 -8.44 35.48 18.11
C THR A 580 -9.91 35.85 18.26
N THR A 581 -10.21 37.13 18.12
CA THR A 581 -11.57 37.66 18.21
C THR A 581 -12.16 37.83 16.82
N PHE A 582 -13.41 37.42 16.65
CA PHE A 582 -14.13 37.52 15.38
C PHE A 582 -15.64 37.67 15.62
N GLY A 583 -16.31 38.36 14.70
CA GLY A 583 -17.77 38.47 14.68
C GLY A 583 -18.41 37.40 13.80
N LEU A 584 -19.62 36.98 14.19
CA LEU A 584 -20.57 36.24 13.36
C LEU A 584 -21.86 37.03 13.22
N SER A 585 -22.43 37.06 12.03
CA SER A 585 -23.68 37.77 11.74
C SER A 585 -24.89 36.90 12.09
N LYS A 586 -26.08 37.50 12.15
CA LYS A 586 -27.33 36.75 12.29
C LYS A 586 -27.46 35.71 11.16
N GLY A 587 -27.84 34.48 11.51
CA GLY A 587 -28.00 33.34 10.59
C GLY A 587 -26.72 32.56 10.30
N SER A 588 -25.58 32.96 10.88
CA SER A 588 -24.36 32.15 10.87
C SER A 588 -24.50 30.94 11.80
N ILE A 589 -23.76 29.86 11.50
CA ILE A 589 -23.62 28.68 12.35
C ILE A 589 -22.19 28.59 12.82
N LYS A 590 -22.03 28.47 14.13
CA LYS A 590 -20.76 28.18 14.77
C LYS A 590 -20.68 26.70 15.12
N PHE A 591 -19.61 26.05 14.69
CA PHE A 591 -19.27 24.71 15.15
C PHE A 591 -18.12 24.79 16.16
N THR A 592 -18.16 23.90 17.13
CA THR A 592 -17.07 23.59 18.03
C THR A 592 -16.98 22.07 18.13
N ILE A 593 -15.81 21.50 17.95
CA ILE A 593 -15.57 20.07 18.20
C ILE A 593 -14.44 19.92 19.20
N SER A 594 -14.63 19.05 20.18
CA SER A 594 -13.60 18.66 21.14
C SER A 594 -13.38 17.15 21.09
N ILE A 595 -12.12 16.76 21.03
CA ILE A 595 -11.66 15.37 21.05
C ILE A 595 -10.84 15.22 22.33
N ASN A 596 -11.32 14.39 23.25
CA ASN A 596 -10.73 14.24 24.58
C ASN A 596 -10.30 12.79 24.80
N ASN A 597 -9.11 12.59 25.40
CA ASN A 597 -8.54 11.29 25.78
C ASN A 597 -8.44 10.29 24.62
N TYR A 598 -7.97 10.73 23.44
CA TYR A 598 -7.78 9.84 22.30
C TYR A 598 -6.63 8.85 22.57
N PRO A 599 -6.84 7.52 22.44
CA PRO A 599 -5.82 6.52 22.76
C PRO A 599 -4.92 6.26 21.55
N TYR A 600 -3.93 7.13 21.35
CA TYR A 600 -2.93 6.98 20.30
C TYR A 600 -2.20 5.64 20.39
N GLN A 601 -1.98 4.99 19.24
CA GLN A 601 -1.13 3.80 19.13
C GLN A 601 0.36 4.14 19.33
N SER A 602 0.75 5.39 19.06
CA SER A 602 2.10 5.89 19.28
C SER A 602 2.07 7.38 19.67
N THR A 603 2.99 7.78 20.55
CA THR A 603 3.24 9.17 20.94
C THR A 603 3.73 10.05 19.79
N LEU A 604 4.18 9.45 18.68
CA LEU A 604 4.56 10.16 17.46
C LEU A 604 3.42 10.36 16.46
N ASN A 605 2.25 9.76 16.72
CA ASN A 605 1.10 9.88 15.83
C ASN A 605 0.33 11.19 16.12
N SER A 606 -0.40 11.65 15.11
CA SER A 606 -1.25 12.83 15.18
C SER A 606 -2.65 12.50 14.64
N LEU A 607 -3.58 13.47 14.72
CA LEU A 607 -4.96 13.27 14.26
C LEU A 607 -5.24 14.05 12.99
N VAL A 608 -6.02 13.46 12.10
CA VAL A 608 -6.64 14.14 10.97
C VAL A 608 -8.16 14.04 11.12
N LEU A 609 -8.82 15.19 11.19
CA LEU A 609 -10.27 15.28 11.28
C LEU A 609 -10.83 15.70 9.91
N ASP A 610 -11.64 14.83 9.30
CA ASP A 610 -12.32 15.12 8.05
C ASP A 610 -13.68 15.75 8.31
N PHE A 611 -13.89 16.85 7.62
CA PHE A 611 -15.08 17.67 7.66
C PHE A 611 -15.63 17.78 6.24
N VAL A 612 -16.94 17.53 6.06
CA VAL A 612 -17.54 17.43 4.73
C VAL A 612 -18.66 18.45 4.59
N SER A 613 -18.68 19.11 3.43
CA SER A 613 -19.80 19.93 2.97
C SER A 613 -20.29 19.44 1.62
N THR A 614 -21.60 19.23 1.48
CA THR A 614 -22.24 18.77 0.25
C THR A 614 -23.34 19.74 -0.19
N VAL A 615 -23.63 19.79 -1.50
CA VAL A 615 -24.65 20.67 -2.07
C VAL A 615 -25.59 19.91 -2.99
N ASP A 616 -26.87 19.86 -2.60
CA ASP A 616 -27.94 19.22 -3.36
C ASP A 616 -28.90 20.25 -3.96
N GLN A 617 -29.49 19.89 -5.09
CA GLN A 617 -30.57 20.65 -5.70
C GLN A 617 -31.92 20.04 -5.32
N LEU A 618 -32.78 20.85 -4.72
CA LEU A 618 -34.12 20.42 -4.28
C LEU A 618 -35.17 20.57 -5.39
N LYS A 619 -35.01 21.53 -6.32
CA LYS A 619 -35.91 21.80 -7.46
C LYS A 619 -35.12 22.33 -8.69
N SER A 620 -35.60 22.07 -9.92
CA SER A 620 -35.07 22.73 -11.14
C SER A 620 -35.27 24.24 -11.06
N ALA A 621 -34.22 25.02 -11.33
CA ALA A 621 -34.21 26.46 -11.13
C ALA A 621 -34.25 27.19 -12.48
N GLU A 622 -35.44 27.24 -13.11
CA GLU A 622 -35.67 27.82 -14.45
C GLU A 622 -35.09 29.25 -14.66
N CYS A 623 -34.77 30.00 -13.60
CA CYS A 623 -34.26 31.37 -13.68
C CYS A 623 -32.97 31.67 -12.89
N ASN A 624 -32.48 30.72 -12.09
CA ASN A 624 -31.27 30.89 -11.26
C ASN A 624 -30.19 29.83 -11.54
N GLU A 625 -30.38 28.95 -12.53
CA GLU A 625 -29.45 27.86 -12.85
C GLU A 625 -28.00 28.36 -13.08
N ARG A 626 -27.11 27.93 -12.18
CA ARG A 626 -25.66 28.01 -12.32
C ARG A 626 -25.05 26.72 -11.77
N ASP A 627 -24.05 26.20 -12.48
CA ASP A 627 -23.30 25.02 -12.07
C ASP A 627 -22.66 25.22 -10.68
N THR A 628 -22.35 24.10 -10.03
CA THR A 628 -21.64 24.14 -8.75
C THR A 628 -20.22 24.66 -8.97
N GLU A 629 -19.88 25.78 -8.32
CA GLU A 629 -18.54 26.34 -8.30
C GLU A 629 -18.01 26.32 -6.87
N ILE A 630 -16.84 25.70 -6.67
CA ILE A 630 -16.14 25.64 -5.39
C ILE A 630 -14.90 26.52 -5.52
N ASP A 631 -14.89 27.63 -4.79
CA ASP A 631 -13.75 28.53 -4.68
C ASP A 631 -12.98 28.23 -3.38
N THR A 632 -11.74 27.76 -3.57
CA THR A 632 -10.74 27.53 -2.52
C THR A 632 -9.49 28.37 -2.71
N THR A 633 -9.54 29.42 -3.55
CA THR A 633 -8.39 30.29 -3.87
C THR A 633 -7.83 31.02 -2.64
N HIS A 634 -8.62 31.12 -1.58
CA HIS A 634 -8.25 31.69 -0.29
C HIS A 634 -7.90 30.65 0.79
N PHE A 635 -7.56 29.41 0.39
CA PHE A 635 -6.86 28.48 1.28
C PHE A 635 -5.36 28.72 1.23
N ASN A 636 -4.83 29.24 2.33
CA ASN A 636 -3.40 29.35 2.55
C ASN A 636 -3.11 29.04 4.03
N ASP A 637 -2.40 27.96 4.31
CA ASP A 637 -2.04 27.57 5.68
C ASP A 637 -1.23 28.67 6.43
N ILE A 638 -0.66 29.64 5.72
CA ILE A 638 0.02 30.81 6.29
C ILE A 638 -0.98 31.83 6.86
N SER A 639 -2.19 31.92 6.31
CA SER A 639 -3.22 32.83 6.81
C SER A 639 -3.78 32.39 8.18
N THR A 640 -4.30 33.34 8.96
CA THR A 640 -5.01 33.02 10.22
C THR A 640 -6.37 32.39 9.94
N PHE A 641 -7.02 32.81 8.85
CA PHE A 641 -8.34 32.38 8.44
C PHE A 641 -8.31 31.83 7.02
N ASN A 642 -8.78 30.60 6.83
CA ASN A 642 -9.05 30.03 5.52
C ASN A 642 -10.53 30.17 5.19
N TYR A 643 -10.85 30.33 3.90
CA TYR A 643 -12.22 30.50 3.43
C TYR A 643 -12.54 29.50 2.33
N ILE A 644 -13.72 28.89 2.43
CA ILE A 644 -14.31 28.10 1.36
C ILE A 644 -15.59 28.79 0.90
N LYS A 645 -15.80 28.88 -0.41
CA LYS A 645 -17.08 29.31 -0.96
C LYS A 645 -17.60 28.24 -1.91
N ILE A 646 -18.76 27.68 -1.60
CA ILE A 646 -19.46 26.71 -2.44
C ILE A 646 -20.69 27.40 -2.99
N SER A 647 -20.77 27.57 -4.30
CA SER A 647 -21.89 28.26 -4.93
C SER A 647 -22.65 27.37 -5.90
N ARG A 648 -23.97 27.49 -5.90
CA ARG A 648 -24.90 26.80 -6.80
C ARG A 648 -26.19 27.61 -6.89
N ASN A 649 -26.80 27.71 -8.07
CA ASN A 649 -28.07 28.42 -8.29
C ASN A 649 -28.13 29.87 -7.76
N ASN A 650 -27.11 30.70 -8.01
CA ASN A 650 -26.98 32.07 -7.47
C ASN A 650 -27.03 32.16 -5.93
N GLN A 651 -26.62 31.11 -5.23
CA GLN A 651 -26.46 31.09 -3.77
C GLN A 651 -25.07 30.59 -3.43
N ALA A 652 -24.50 31.06 -2.32
CA ALA A 652 -23.18 30.68 -1.89
C ALA A 652 -23.16 30.34 -0.39
N LEU A 653 -22.65 29.16 -0.05
CA LEU A 653 -22.25 28.84 1.30
C LEU A 653 -20.79 29.27 1.48
N THR A 654 -20.54 30.15 2.45
CA THR A 654 -19.18 30.57 2.79
C THR A 654 -18.81 29.98 4.15
N GLY A 655 -17.78 29.14 4.18
CA GLY A 655 -17.18 28.65 5.42
C GLY A 655 -15.90 29.41 5.75
N ARG A 656 -15.67 29.66 7.04
CA ARG A 656 -14.42 30.21 7.57
C ARG A 656 -13.82 29.25 8.58
N PHE A 657 -12.53 29.03 8.46
CA PHE A 657 -11.76 28.17 9.36
C PHE A 657 -10.66 29.00 10.00
N ILE A 658 -10.60 28.96 11.31
CA ILE A 658 -9.49 29.54 12.06
C ILE A 658 -8.40 28.48 12.07
N ASN A 659 -7.24 28.75 11.48
CA ASN A 659 -6.11 27.80 11.47
C ASN A 659 -5.42 27.71 12.85
N LYS A 660 -6.21 27.62 13.91
CA LYS A 660 -5.78 27.48 15.29
C LYS A 660 -6.71 26.55 16.02
N LEU A 661 -6.16 25.78 16.94
CA LEU A 661 -6.92 24.98 17.90
C LEU A 661 -6.48 25.31 19.32
N ILE A 662 -7.22 24.82 20.30
CA ILE A 662 -6.77 24.72 21.68
C ILE A 662 -6.33 23.28 21.91
N SER A 663 -5.02 23.06 22.04
CA SER A 663 -4.40 21.77 22.35
C SER A 663 -3.98 21.79 23.83
N ASP A 664 -4.55 20.90 24.64
CA ASP A 664 -4.29 20.77 26.08
C ASP A 664 -4.46 22.11 26.84
N GLY A 665 -5.47 22.88 26.46
CA GLY A 665 -5.77 24.19 27.04
C GLY A 665 -4.92 25.35 26.47
N ARG A 666 -4.05 25.10 25.49
CA ARG A 666 -3.16 26.11 24.90
C ARG A 666 -3.46 26.36 23.41
N PRO A 667 -3.57 27.62 22.98
CA PRO A 667 -3.69 27.96 21.56
C PRO A 667 -2.48 27.49 20.76
N THR A 668 -2.71 26.81 19.63
CA THR A 668 -1.66 26.45 18.68
C THR A 668 -2.21 26.35 17.26
N PHE A 669 -1.34 26.12 16.28
CA PHE A 669 -1.68 26.09 14.86
C PHE A 669 -2.05 24.66 14.39
N TYR A 670 -2.94 24.56 13.40
CA TYR A 670 -3.13 23.36 12.58
C TYR A 670 -3.19 23.71 11.09
N SER A 671 -2.82 22.76 10.23
CA SER A 671 -2.93 22.92 8.77
C SER A 671 -4.20 22.27 8.22
N THR A 672 -4.71 22.79 7.10
CA THR A 672 -5.92 22.26 6.46
C THR A 672 -5.63 21.88 5.02
N SER A 673 -6.01 20.68 4.62
CA SER A 673 -5.97 20.26 3.21
C SER A 673 -7.38 20.11 2.65
N VAL A 674 -7.58 20.51 1.40
CA VAL A 674 -8.85 20.38 0.68
C VAL A 674 -8.71 19.26 -0.34
N ASN A 675 -9.64 18.31 -0.31
CA ASN A 675 -9.79 17.30 -1.35
C ASN A 675 -11.14 17.50 -2.05
N ASN A 676 -11.08 17.86 -3.34
CA ASN A 676 -12.24 17.89 -4.22
C ASN A 676 -12.36 16.50 -4.83
N ASP A 677 -13.36 15.73 -4.41
CA ASP A 677 -13.64 14.45 -5.04
C ASP A 677 -14.11 14.70 -6.49
N THR A 678 -13.25 14.38 -7.46
CA THR A 678 -13.55 14.54 -8.89
C THR A 678 -14.65 13.58 -9.36
N SER A 679 -15.03 12.59 -8.55
CA SER A 679 -16.11 11.65 -8.84
C SER A 679 -17.50 12.13 -8.39
N THR A 680 -17.58 13.11 -7.48
CA THR A 680 -18.82 13.75 -7.03
C THR A 680 -18.71 15.28 -7.05
N PRO A 681 -19.13 15.98 -8.13
CA PRO A 681 -18.93 17.43 -8.32
C PRO A 681 -19.76 18.32 -7.38
N SER A 682 -20.28 17.77 -6.27
CA SER A 682 -21.20 18.42 -5.34
C SER A 682 -20.77 18.29 -3.88
N SER A 683 -19.52 17.91 -3.60
CA SER A 683 -18.99 17.75 -2.24
C SER A 683 -17.56 18.26 -2.10
N VAL A 684 -17.23 18.84 -0.94
CA VAL A 684 -15.88 19.22 -0.55
C VAL A 684 -15.51 18.58 0.77
N ILE A 685 -14.32 17.97 0.82
CA ILE A 685 -13.75 17.38 2.04
C ILE A 685 -12.60 18.26 2.50
N LEU A 686 -12.68 18.70 3.76
CA LEU A 686 -11.66 19.46 4.45
C LEU A 686 -11.04 18.59 5.53
N SER A 687 -9.75 18.32 5.41
CA SER A 687 -8.99 17.52 6.38
C SER A 687 -8.15 18.45 7.26
N LEU A 688 -8.46 18.50 8.55
CA LEU A 688 -7.75 19.31 9.55
C LEU A 688 -6.67 18.45 10.22
N ASN A 689 -5.40 18.83 10.05
CA ASN A 689 -4.25 18.11 10.58
C ASN A 689 -3.89 18.62 11.98
N LEU A 690 -4.40 17.95 13.00
CA LEU A 690 -4.27 18.32 14.40
C LEU A 690 -2.95 17.78 14.99
N PRO A 691 -2.32 18.50 15.93
CA PRO A 691 -1.17 17.98 16.68
C PRO A 691 -1.57 16.81 17.57
N HIS A 692 -0.57 16.17 18.19
CA HIS A 692 -0.82 15.24 19.30
C HIS A 692 -1.38 16.03 20.50
N CYS A 693 -2.52 15.59 21.04
CA CYS A 693 -3.20 16.28 22.13
C CYS A 693 -4.00 15.29 22.99
N ASP A 694 -4.06 15.54 24.29
CA ASP A 694 -5.02 14.86 25.17
C ASP A 694 -6.40 15.50 25.04
N SER A 695 -6.45 16.81 24.82
CA SER A 695 -7.66 17.58 24.56
C SER A 695 -7.46 18.53 23.38
N CYS A 696 -8.03 18.20 22.22
CA CYS A 696 -8.09 19.07 21.06
C CYS A 696 -9.45 19.74 20.94
N VAL A 697 -9.52 21.07 20.95
CA VAL A 697 -10.74 21.85 20.67
C VAL A 697 -10.56 22.67 19.41
N ILE A 698 -11.48 22.56 18.46
CA ILE A 698 -11.45 23.23 17.15
C ILE A 698 -12.79 23.95 16.91
N ASP A 699 -12.74 25.18 16.41
CA ASP A 699 -13.92 26.02 16.14
C ASP A 699 -14.01 26.45 14.67
N PRO A 700 -14.55 25.61 13.75
CA PRO A 700 -14.90 26.06 12.41
C PRO A 700 -16.25 26.79 12.38
N ASP A 701 -16.45 27.74 11.45
CA ASP A 701 -17.73 28.48 11.32
C ASP A 701 -18.22 28.59 9.86
N PHE A 702 -19.53 28.69 9.67
CA PHE A 702 -20.18 28.79 8.35
C PHE A 702 -21.25 29.85 8.33
N SER A 703 -21.36 30.54 7.20
CA SER A 703 -22.39 31.54 6.93
C SER A 703 -22.96 31.33 5.52
N LEU A 704 -24.29 31.31 5.42
CA LEU A 704 -24.96 31.27 4.11
C LEU A 704 -25.08 32.70 3.57
N ILE A 705 -24.61 32.93 2.34
CA ILE A 705 -24.71 34.21 1.64
C ILE A 705 -25.53 34.02 0.36
N VAL A 706 -26.60 34.78 0.23
CA VAL A 706 -27.40 34.80 -1.01
C VAL A 706 -26.76 35.79 -1.98
N SER A 707 -26.54 35.38 -3.24
CA SER A 707 -26.01 36.30 -4.25
C SER A 707 -27.02 37.41 -4.54
N PRO A 708 -26.58 38.67 -4.79
CA PRO A 708 -27.48 39.74 -5.22
C PRO A 708 -28.17 39.45 -6.56
N ASP A 709 -27.65 38.51 -7.35
CA ASP A 709 -28.23 38.04 -8.62
C ASP A 709 -29.40 37.05 -8.45
N PHE A 710 -29.69 36.59 -7.23
CA PHE A 710 -30.76 35.64 -6.97
C PHE A 710 -32.14 36.25 -7.24
N LYS A 711 -32.95 35.61 -8.08
CA LYS A 711 -34.31 36.06 -8.44
C LYS A 711 -35.36 35.09 -7.91
N GLU A 712 -36.44 35.60 -7.33
CA GLU A 712 -37.63 34.78 -7.08
C GLU A 712 -38.28 34.39 -8.42
N CYS A 713 -38.19 33.12 -8.80
CA CYS A 713 -38.80 32.63 -10.05
C CYS A 713 -40.33 32.61 -9.90
N LYS A 714 -41.02 33.64 -10.41
CA LYS A 714 -42.49 33.72 -10.44
C LYS A 714 -43.08 32.88 -11.57
N SER A 715 -43.72 31.75 -11.25
CA SER A 715 -44.59 31.03 -12.18
C SER A 715 -46.04 31.52 -12.06
N SER A 716 -46.43 32.56 -12.80
CA SER A 716 -47.80 32.70 -13.31
C SER A 716 -47.93 33.83 -14.32
N ARG A 717 -48.23 33.50 -15.58
CA ARG A 717 -48.74 34.49 -16.55
C ARG A 717 -50.22 34.73 -16.24
N LYS A 718 -50.52 35.46 -15.14
CA LYS A 718 -51.89 35.84 -14.76
C LYS A 718 -52.63 36.65 -15.85
N TRP A 719 -51.89 37.25 -16.78
CA TRP A 719 -52.42 37.99 -17.93
C TRP A 719 -52.88 37.11 -19.09
N PHE A 720 -52.41 35.85 -19.18
CA PHE A 720 -52.65 35.02 -20.35
C PHE A 720 -54.13 34.63 -20.51
N ILE A 721 -54.78 34.18 -19.42
CA ILE A 721 -56.19 33.79 -19.45
C ILE A 721 -57.12 34.99 -19.74
N PRO A 722 -56.98 36.15 -19.05
CA PRO A 722 -57.79 37.33 -19.39
C PRO A 722 -57.60 37.78 -20.83
N VAL A 723 -56.37 37.82 -21.36
CA VAL A 723 -56.09 38.31 -22.72
C VAL A 723 -56.61 37.36 -23.80
N VAL A 724 -56.43 36.04 -23.63
CA VAL A 724 -56.93 35.03 -24.58
C VAL A 724 -58.46 35.01 -24.64
N VAL A 725 -59.16 35.33 -23.55
CA VAL A 725 -60.63 35.39 -23.52
C VAL A 725 -61.18 36.75 -23.97
N THR A 726 -60.54 37.86 -23.59
CA THR A 726 -61.07 39.21 -23.89
C THR A 726 -60.85 39.65 -25.34
N VAL A 727 -59.71 39.33 -25.95
CA VAL A 727 -59.40 39.76 -27.32
C VAL A 727 -60.41 39.23 -28.37
N PRO A 728 -60.83 37.95 -28.34
CA PRO A 728 -61.87 37.47 -29.25
C PRO A 728 -63.23 38.15 -29.03
N ILE A 729 -63.63 38.38 -27.78
CA ILE A 729 -64.92 38.99 -27.43
C ILE A 729 -64.99 40.44 -27.93
N VAL A 730 -63.92 41.22 -27.71
CA VAL A 730 -63.82 42.60 -28.20
C VAL A 730 -63.77 42.64 -29.73
N GLY A 731 -63.06 41.68 -30.36
CA GLY A 731 -63.04 41.54 -31.82
C GLY A 731 -64.42 41.32 -32.43
N VAL A 732 -65.23 40.42 -31.85
CA VAL A 732 -66.60 40.15 -32.30
C VAL A 732 -67.52 41.36 -32.06
N ALA A 733 -67.41 42.02 -30.91
CA ALA A 733 -68.22 43.21 -30.62
C ALA A 733 -67.93 44.37 -31.59
N CYS A 734 -66.67 44.64 -31.90
CA CYS A 734 -66.28 45.63 -32.89
C CYS A 734 -66.80 45.29 -34.30
N LEU A 735 -66.76 44.02 -34.70
CA LEU A 735 -67.32 43.54 -35.97
C LEU A 735 -68.84 43.80 -36.07
N ILE A 736 -69.59 43.54 -35.00
CA ILE A 736 -71.04 43.78 -34.95
C ILE A 736 -71.34 45.28 -35.10
N VAL A 737 -70.59 46.15 -34.41
CA VAL A 737 -70.76 47.61 -34.49
C VAL A 737 -70.45 48.13 -35.90
N ILE A 738 -69.38 47.64 -36.53
CA ILE A 738 -69.02 48.01 -37.91
C ILE A 738 -70.12 47.58 -38.89
N ILE A 739 -70.64 46.35 -38.76
CA ILE A 739 -71.75 45.86 -39.60
C ILE A 739 -73.01 46.71 -39.39
N ALA A 740 -73.36 47.04 -38.15
CA ALA A 740 -74.52 47.89 -37.84
C ALA A 740 -74.38 49.31 -38.40
N PHE A 741 -73.17 49.88 -38.33
CA PHE A 741 -72.87 51.21 -38.87
C PHE A 741 -72.95 51.22 -40.41
N LEU A 742 -72.34 50.23 -41.08
CA LEU A 742 -72.43 50.06 -42.53
C LEU A 742 -73.88 49.82 -42.98
N TYR A 743 -74.65 49.05 -42.22
CA TYR A 743 -76.09 48.84 -42.47
C TYR A 743 -76.89 50.14 -42.37
N ARG A 744 -76.58 51.02 -41.40
CA ARG A 744 -77.28 52.31 -41.25
C ARG A 744 -76.96 53.29 -42.37
N LYS A 745 -75.69 53.40 -42.78
CA LYS A 745 -75.17 54.48 -43.63
C LYS A 745 -75.14 54.16 -45.14
N SER A 746 -75.08 52.88 -45.54
CA SER A 746 -75.02 52.49 -46.95
C SER A 746 -76.38 52.06 -47.52
N THR A 747 -76.90 52.84 -48.47
CA THR A 747 -78.07 52.49 -49.29
C THR A 747 -77.80 51.22 -50.11
N THR A 748 -76.56 51.02 -50.56
CA THR A 748 -76.12 49.86 -51.36
C THR A 748 -76.19 48.55 -50.57
N VAL A 749 -75.79 48.54 -49.30
CA VAL A 749 -75.89 47.34 -48.43
C VAL A 749 -77.34 46.97 -48.14
N LYS A 750 -78.22 47.95 -47.93
CA LYS A 750 -79.67 47.72 -47.79
C LYS A 750 -80.28 47.11 -49.06
N VAL A 751 -79.81 47.53 -50.24
CA VAL A 751 -80.22 46.96 -51.54
C VAL A 751 -79.70 45.53 -51.71
N ILE A 752 -78.43 45.24 -51.38
CA ILE A 752 -77.86 43.88 -51.46
C ILE A 752 -78.59 42.90 -50.53
N ILE A 753 -78.90 43.30 -49.29
CA ILE A 753 -79.63 42.45 -48.34
C ILE A 753 -81.09 42.22 -48.79
N LYS A 754 -81.76 43.24 -49.34
CA LYS A 754 -83.10 43.07 -49.94
C LYS A 754 -83.07 42.23 -51.22
N ALA A 755 -82.04 42.38 -52.05
CA ALA A 755 -81.83 41.58 -53.27
C ALA A 755 -81.50 40.11 -52.95
N ALA A 756 -80.77 39.83 -51.87
CA ALA A 756 -80.53 38.48 -51.37
C ALA A 756 -81.80 37.81 -50.82
N LYS A 757 -82.71 38.58 -50.21
CA LYS A 757 -84.06 38.08 -49.81
C LYS A 757 -84.97 37.82 -51.02
N LEU A 758 -84.87 38.60 -52.11
CA LEU A 758 -85.63 38.41 -53.35
C LEU A 758 -85.12 37.22 -54.20
N LYS A 759 -83.81 36.92 -54.17
CA LYS A 759 -83.24 35.71 -54.82
C LYS A 759 -83.64 34.38 -54.14
N LYS A 760 -84.21 34.42 -52.93
CA LYS A 760 -84.68 33.24 -52.20
C LYS A 760 -86.18 32.96 -52.37
N ILE A 761 -86.90 33.79 -53.14
CA ILE A 761 -88.35 33.65 -53.40
C ILE A 761 -88.66 33.29 -54.87
N ASN A 762 -87.66 33.37 -55.78
CA ASN A 762 -87.76 32.92 -57.17
C ASN A 762 -86.75 31.80 -57.52
N LYS A 763 -86.52 30.88 -56.58
CA LYS A 763 -85.88 29.59 -56.86
C LYS A 763 -86.40 28.50 -55.96
#